data_AF-A0A3C1LMU5-F1
#
_entry.id   AF-A0A3C1LMU5-F1
#
_cell.length_a   1.000
_cell.length_b   1.000
_cell.length_c   1.000
_cell.angle_alpha   90.00
_cell.angle_beta   90.00
_cell.angle_gamma   90.00
#
_symmetry.space_group_name_H-M   'P 1'
#
loop_
_entity.id
_entity.type
_entity.pdbx_description
1 polymer ?
#
loop_
_entity_poly.entity_id
_entity_poly.type
_entity_poly.pdbx_seq_one_letter_code
_entity_poly.pdbx_strand_id
1 'polypeptide(L)'
;MQVVAEGQPDWRPWMKPVVDTLTTIGFDGDLDLYEFLPAYNPLVAGNMDVVDLYETWNVMDEVATASTRTQKRGVDDDGDGIIDEDFVGYTFPLRVASELPSQFAQFGGQYIHNTHNYNVINEGHNIEIWFPLGFMDLSDMSYPSYAFSAPHDDDGDGRVDEDGAPVSEQDFISYYYDYCPFGTTGDRDLGISRSRNTHWPLNIRVRQMSYQWSYDYIKNLVYVEFNITNMNIATQDTLFDCAMGIYMDCDVGPQSWGREKAADDKSGYVKGEGYEFAYTYDADGDGGLTTGLVGARVCTPDPEQLKFHCWYWEVGDGPDDFKPGTLIAGKTSNEKYALLTGKNPNPDKFEPLRPERDDITEYEQPEAKDTRFLFSFYGDMKGMNNPTDGSWNLAPGRTMKIVIAIFPGDNKEDLKRSARWAKVIYGQTQNLVTVVLPDTFPHYNPPEPPEIPKVYAEILKDGSQIDVYWDNRSEFSYDTMTVLSAVVGWQNPAFDGYKPGIDSDPNFVDWSGYPEEFKPRFGDANYQWNMNATVNPYTSHRLRHDFQGYTLWGRSGSGSQEDWTMMDRWDKIDTAQDLVDYAVNFGDSVYVDYGGYLGIDKGLPNPNAWTETDQYSNYYRFDDSYHLVPCAANETFYGWPIYDHNVNYDANIQAQADQIATDHSGKPTQYIQQLQARLFKHPQLRDEIYDELVDTKLIPLPGHGGQVAIGDDDALTDLHHKRLARRYYRSEIMYPRKGIEYYLAVTAYDRGIPSQDLNFLETGRDKDANMKVFFPGTLAKENMDNIYVIPNPYIGSSKFDGRREGDEKGDKSRRIWFVNLPMECTVRIYTLAGDLVKELHHNGAHMTDILTISKADSQGISASGMHEWDLLSKNRQIIAPGVYLYSVENKADNKIKVGKFVIIK
;
A
#
# COMPACT_ATOMS: atom_id res chain seq x y z
N MET A 1 3.09 -19.41 41.02
CA MET A 1 2.76 -20.78 41.46
C MET A 1 4.01 -21.64 41.33
N GLN A 2 4.27 -22.57 42.24
CA GLN A 2 5.49 -23.40 42.23
C GLN A 2 5.26 -24.61 41.32
N VAL A 3 6.10 -24.79 40.28
CA VAL A 3 6.02 -25.96 39.39
C VAL A 3 6.43 -27.20 40.19
N VAL A 4 5.62 -28.25 40.09
CA VAL A 4 5.92 -29.55 40.68
C VAL A 4 6.16 -30.53 39.55
N ALA A 5 7.34 -31.17 39.52
CA ALA A 5 7.63 -32.18 38.52
C ALA A 5 6.76 -33.43 38.72
N GLU A 6 6.33 -34.06 37.62
CA GLU A 6 5.60 -35.33 37.67
C GLU A 6 6.42 -36.37 38.46
N GLY A 7 5.80 -36.97 39.48
CA GLY A 7 6.45 -37.93 40.38
C GLY A 7 7.04 -37.35 41.67
N GLN A 8 7.02 -36.03 41.88
CA GLN A 8 7.38 -35.43 43.18
C GLN A 8 6.25 -35.60 44.22
N PRO A 9 6.56 -35.62 45.53
CA PRO A 9 5.55 -35.78 46.60
C PRO A 9 4.45 -34.72 46.57
N ASP A 10 4.74 -33.57 46.00
CA ASP A 10 3.82 -32.45 45.90
C ASP A 10 2.93 -32.53 44.65
N TRP A 11 3.20 -33.47 43.73
CA TRP A 11 2.38 -33.67 42.53
C TRP A 11 0.99 -34.13 42.96
N ARG A 12 -0.03 -33.56 42.35
CA ARG A 12 -1.43 -33.93 42.59
C ARG A 12 -2.06 -34.35 41.28
N PRO A 13 -2.96 -35.34 41.27
CA PRO A 13 -3.62 -35.80 40.03
C PRO A 13 -4.44 -34.73 39.28
N TRP A 14 -4.72 -33.59 39.92
CA TRP A 14 -5.40 -32.44 39.31
C TRP A 14 -4.43 -31.38 38.77
N MET A 15 -3.12 -31.51 39.02
CA MET A 15 -2.11 -30.63 38.43
C MET A 15 -2.02 -30.92 36.94
N LYS A 16 -2.00 -29.86 36.13
CA LYS A 16 -1.79 -29.95 34.69
C LYS A 16 -0.28 -29.92 34.42
N PRO A 17 0.28 -30.84 33.63
CA PRO A 17 1.67 -30.73 33.18
C PRO A 17 1.85 -29.43 32.41
N VAL A 18 2.99 -28.76 32.60
CA VAL A 18 3.43 -27.70 31.68
C VAL A 18 3.80 -28.42 30.39
N VAL A 19 3.03 -28.18 29.34
CA VAL A 19 3.29 -28.75 28.02
C VAL A 19 3.87 -27.62 27.19
N ASP A 20 5.09 -27.80 26.69
CA ASP A 20 5.59 -26.97 25.60
C ASP A 20 4.69 -27.30 24.40
N THR A 21 3.85 -26.37 23.97
CA THR A 21 2.98 -26.52 22.79
C THR A 21 3.35 -25.48 21.74
N LEU A 22 2.93 -25.72 20.50
CA LEU A 22 3.09 -24.79 19.40
C LEU A 22 1.76 -24.63 18.69
N THR A 23 1.69 -23.63 17.83
CA THR A 23 0.61 -23.48 16.87
C THR A 23 1.19 -22.93 15.57
N THR A 24 0.59 -23.27 14.44
CA THR A 24 1.07 -22.85 13.12
C THR A 24 -0.02 -22.16 12.29
N ILE A 25 0.44 -21.22 11.47
CA ILE A 25 -0.38 -20.51 10.48
C ILE A 25 -0.05 -21.12 9.11
N GLY A 26 -1.07 -21.57 8.38
CA GLY A 26 -0.88 -22.21 7.07
C GLY A 26 -0.51 -23.68 7.18
N PHE A 27 0.32 -24.18 6.26
CA PHE A 27 0.78 -25.58 6.25
C PHE A 27 1.72 -25.86 7.43
N ASP A 28 1.42 -26.92 8.17
CA ASP A 28 2.24 -27.38 9.28
C ASP A 28 3.42 -28.24 8.76
N GLY A 29 4.42 -27.59 8.16
CA GLY A 29 5.55 -28.29 7.55
C GLY A 29 5.18 -28.92 6.20
N ASP A 30 4.87 -30.22 6.21
CA ASP A 30 4.56 -31.01 5.00
C ASP A 30 3.07 -31.38 4.89
N LEU A 31 2.25 -30.98 5.87
CA LEU A 31 0.88 -31.43 6.00
C LEU A 31 -0.12 -30.29 5.89
N ASP A 32 -1.20 -30.57 5.14
CA ASP A 32 -2.40 -29.75 5.06
C ASP A 32 -3.18 -29.84 6.39
N LEU A 33 -2.69 -29.08 7.38
CA LEU A 33 -3.16 -29.00 8.75
C LEU A 33 -3.14 -27.53 9.18
N TYR A 34 -4.27 -27.01 9.64
CA TYR A 34 -4.40 -25.62 10.09
C TYR A 34 -4.90 -25.56 11.53
N GLU A 35 -4.17 -24.86 12.39
CA GLU A 35 -4.47 -24.72 13.82
C GLU A 35 -4.96 -23.30 14.17
N PHE A 36 -4.38 -22.28 13.52
CA PHE A 36 -4.96 -20.95 13.51
C PHE A 36 -6.10 -20.87 12.50
N LEU A 37 -7.29 -20.53 12.99
CA LEU A 37 -8.48 -20.37 12.14
C LEU A 37 -9.13 -19.00 12.38
N PRO A 38 -9.82 -18.44 11.36
CA PRO A 38 -10.66 -17.26 11.56
C PRO A 38 -11.78 -17.55 12.59
N ALA A 39 -12.41 -16.49 13.11
CA ALA A 39 -13.49 -16.64 14.07
C ALA A 39 -14.62 -17.49 13.46
N TYR A 40 -15.01 -17.15 12.24
CA TYR A 40 -16.03 -17.84 11.46
C TYR A 40 -15.37 -18.83 10.50
N ASN A 41 -15.32 -20.10 10.93
CA ASN A 41 -14.69 -21.19 10.20
C ASN A 41 -15.63 -22.41 10.04
N PRO A 42 -15.35 -23.36 9.13
CA PRO A 42 -16.23 -24.50 8.88
C PRO A 42 -16.53 -25.39 10.10
N LEU A 43 -15.72 -25.36 11.15
CA LEU A 43 -15.94 -26.16 12.36
C LEU A 43 -17.08 -25.60 13.24
N VAL A 44 -17.40 -24.31 13.11
CA VAL A 44 -18.48 -23.66 13.87
C VAL A 44 -19.78 -23.50 13.08
N ALA A 45 -19.75 -23.69 11.75
CA ALA A 45 -20.91 -23.51 10.86
C ALA A 45 -22.15 -24.33 11.26
N GLY A 46 -21.97 -25.51 11.85
CA GLY A 46 -23.05 -26.40 12.29
C GLY A 46 -23.39 -26.32 13.78
N ASN A 47 -22.76 -25.42 14.53
CA ASN A 47 -22.97 -25.33 15.97
C ASN A 47 -24.18 -24.43 16.29
N MET A 48 -25.21 -25.01 16.90
CA MET A 48 -26.47 -24.30 17.21
C MET A 48 -26.30 -23.09 18.13
N ASP A 49 -25.22 -23.03 18.92
CA ASP A 49 -24.97 -21.91 19.84
C ASP A 49 -24.47 -20.65 19.11
N VAL A 50 -23.97 -20.79 17.87
CA VAL A 50 -23.33 -19.70 17.10
C VAL A 50 -23.76 -19.64 15.62
N VAL A 51 -24.70 -20.49 15.19
CA VAL A 51 -25.12 -20.58 13.77
C VAL A 51 -25.68 -19.25 13.25
N ASP A 52 -26.47 -18.52 14.05
CA ASP A 52 -27.01 -17.22 13.66
C ASP A 52 -25.90 -16.18 13.43
N LEU A 53 -24.85 -16.21 14.25
CA LEU A 53 -23.67 -15.36 14.07
C LEU A 53 -22.90 -15.76 12.80
N TYR A 54 -22.72 -17.07 12.57
CA TYR A 54 -22.02 -17.58 11.39
C TYR A 54 -22.73 -17.18 10.09
N GLU A 55 -24.06 -17.35 10.01
CA GLU A 55 -24.84 -16.96 8.84
C GLU A 55 -24.79 -15.45 8.57
N THR A 56 -24.65 -14.64 9.63
CA THR A 56 -24.61 -13.17 9.52
C THR A 56 -23.22 -12.66 9.11
N TRP A 57 -22.15 -13.19 9.71
CA TRP A 57 -20.84 -12.54 9.70
C TRP A 57 -19.75 -13.29 8.92
N ASN A 58 -19.96 -14.55 8.53
CA ASN A 58 -18.93 -15.32 7.80
C ASN A 58 -18.49 -14.66 6.48
N VAL A 59 -19.36 -13.89 5.83
CA VAL A 59 -19.03 -13.15 4.59
C VAL A 59 -18.30 -11.83 4.85
N MET A 60 -18.17 -11.41 6.11
CA MET A 60 -17.50 -10.19 6.53
C MET A 60 -16.20 -10.47 7.30
N ASP A 61 -16.01 -11.70 7.81
CA ASP A 61 -14.75 -12.19 8.41
C ASP A 61 -13.75 -12.59 7.32
N GLU A 62 -13.40 -11.60 6.50
CA GLU A 62 -12.46 -11.70 5.37
C GLU A 62 -11.19 -10.88 5.65
N VAL A 63 -10.32 -10.74 4.64
CA VAL A 63 -9.14 -9.87 4.74
C VAL A 63 -9.56 -8.44 4.44
N ALA A 64 -9.40 -7.55 5.40
CA ALA A 64 -9.63 -6.12 5.21
C ALA A 64 -8.43 -5.47 4.48
N THR A 65 -8.68 -4.37 3.76
CA THR A 65 -7.65 -3.67 2.98
C THR A 65 -7.70 -2.17 3.18
N ALA A 66 -6.55 -1.52 3.21
CA ALA A 66 -6.44 -0.06 3.18
C ALA A 66 -5.23 0.40 2.35
N SER A 67 -5.17 1.70 2.04
CA SER A 67 -4.12 2.27 1.18
C SER A 67 -3.85 3.73 1.48
N THR A 68 -2.58 4.09 1.64
CA THR A 68 -2.12 5.49 1.76
C THR A 68 -2.39 6.34 0.52
N ARG A 69 -2.81 5.72 -0.59
CA ARG A 69 -3.18 6.41 -1.84
C ARG A 69 -4.57 7.02 -1.77
N THR A 70 -5.46 6.43 -0.95
CA THR A 70 -6.83 6.90 -0.78
C THR A 70 -7.04 7.56 0.57
N GLN A 71 -6.39 7.05 1.63
CA GLN A 71 -6.46 7.54 3.01
C GLN A 71 -5.10 8.07 3.46
N LYS A 72 -5.01 8.99 4.43
CA LYS A 72 -3.73 9.53 4.90
C LYS A 72 -3.68 9.69 6.42
N ARG A 73 -2.87 8.84 7.05
CA ARG A 73 -2.58 8.84 8.49
C ARG A 73 -2.50 10.23 9.09
N GLY A 74 -3.42 10.54 10.00
CA GLY A 74 -3.40 11.76 10.80
C GLY A 74 -3.81 13.02 10.01
N VAL A 75 -4.49 12.83 8.88
CA VAL A 75 -5.05 13.91 8.06
C VAL A 75 -6.54 13.64 7.90
N ASP A 76 -7.35 14.65 8.17
CA ASP A 76 -8.78 14.68 7.78
C ASP A 76 -8.84 14.66 6.23
N ASP A 77 -9.09 13.49 5.64
CA ASP A 77 -9.02 13.25 4.21
C ASP A 77 -10.41 13.19 3.54
N ASP A 78 -11.45 12.89 4.30
CA ASP A 78 -12.86 12.91 3.89
C ASP A 78 -13.51 14.29 4.12
N GLY A 79 -12.93 15.09 5.01
CA GLY A 79 -13.27 16.48 5.20
C GLY A 79 -14.48 16.71 6.07
N ASP A 80 -14.59 16.01 7.19
CA ASP A 80 -15.64 16.22 8.20
C ASP A 80 -15.19 17.13 9.37
N GLY A 81 -13.88 17.41 9.48
CA GLY A 81 -13.26 18.22 10.52
C GLY A 81 -12.72 17.44 11.73
N ILE A 82 -12.67 16.12 11.65
CA ILE A 82 -12.19 15.17 12.68
C ILE A 82 -10.98 14.40 12.09
N ILE A 83 -10.05 13.99 12.96
CA ILE A 83 -8.97 13.07 12.58
C ILE A 83 -9.28 11.74 13.25
N ASP A 84 -10.32 11.09 12.75
CA ASP A 84 -10.88 9.82 13.18
C ASP A 84 -10.65 8.75 12.11
N GLU A 85 -9.48 8.80 11.46
CA GLU A 85 -8.96 7.64 10.73
C GLU A 85 -8.71 6.50 11.73
N ASP A 86 -9.80 5.83 12.05
CA ASP A 86 -9.92 4.62 12.83
C ASP A 86 -9.30 3.46 12.04
N PHE A 87 -9.10 2.32 12.68
CA PHE A 87 -8.45 1.20 12.01
C PHE A 87 -9.44 0.48 11.11
N VAL A 88 -8.94 0.05 9.94
CA VAL A 88 -9.71 -0.72 8.96
C VAL A 88 -10.55 -1.80 9.64
N GLY A 89 -11.87 -1.68 9.50
CA GLY A 89 -12.83 -2.51 10.19
C GLY A 89 -13.15 -2.03 11.61
N TYR A 90 -12.75 -2.79 12.64
CA TYR A 90 -13.05 -2.46 14.04
C TYR A 90 -11.85 -1.84 14.77
N THR A 91 -12.05 -0.64 15.32
CA THR A 91 -11.08 0.01 16.20
C THR A 91 -11.18 -0.50 17.63
N PHE A 92 -10.07 -1.06 18.12
CA PHE A 92 -9.93 -1.43 19.52
C PHE A 92 -9.74 -0.18 20.40
N PRO A 93 -10.19 -0.19 21.66
CA PRO A 93 -9.91 0.91 22.58
C PRO A 93 -8.40 1.06 22.78
N LEU A 94 -7.96 2.30 22.98
CA LEU A 94 -6.58 2.59 23.33
C LEU A 94 -6.26 2.03 24.72
N ARG A 95 -5.02 1.59 24.91
CA ARG A 95 -4.52 1.10 26.20
C ARG A 95 -4.65 2.15 27.30
N VAL A 96 -4.58 1.71 28.54
CA VAL A 96 -4.71 2.60 29.71
C VAL A 96 -3.64 3.69 29.75
N ALA A 97 -3.97 4.85 30.34
CA ALA A 97 -3.14 6.05 30.34
C ALA A 97 -1.69 5.85 30.82
N SER A 98 -1.45 4.91 31.74
CA SER A 98 -0.12 4.59 32.25
C SER A 98 0.79 3.87 31.25
N GLU A 99 0.23 3.39 30.15
CA GLU A 99 0.94 2.64 29.10
C GLU A 99 1.21 3.48 27.85
N LEU A 100 0.53 4.61 27.70
CA LEU A 100 0.72 5.53 26.58
C LEU A 100 1.87 6.52 26.86
N PRO A 101 2.52 7.07 25.82
CA PRO A 101 3.39 8.24 25.96
C PRO A 101 2.69 9.36 26.75
N SER A 102 3.46 10.12 27.53
CA SER A 102 2.91 11.13 28.44
C SER A 102 2.02 12.18 27.75
N GLN A 103 2.31 12.48 26.49
CA GLN A 103 1.58 13.39 25.61
C GLN A 103 0.19 12.84 25.23
N PHE A 104 0.07 11.51 25.15
CA PHE A 104 -1.14 10.80 24.72
C PHE A 104 -1.88 10.13 25.89
N ALA A 105 -1.38 10.26 27.13
CA ALA A 105 -1.99 9.66 28.32
C ALA A 105 -3.46 10.04 28.52
N GLN A 106 -3.90 11.20 28.03
CA GLN A 106 -5.29 11.64 28.08
C GLN A 106 -6.26 10.75 27.27
N PHE A 107 -5.76 10.03 26.27
CA PHE A 107 -6.55 9.15 25.40
C PHE A 107 -6.70 7.73 25.98
N GLY A 108 -6.06 7.45 27.12
CA GLY A 108 -5.96 6.08 27.62
C GLY A 108 -7.30 5.46 28.02
N GLY A 109 -7.58 4.27 27.51
CA GLY A 109 -8.83 3.54 27.74
C GLY A 109 -10.04 4.04 26.92
N GLN A 110 -9.83 5.00 26.02
CA GLN A 110 -10.88 5.55 25.15
C GLN A 110 -10.77 4.93 23.75
N TYR A 111 -11.88 4.90 23.02
CA TYR A 111 -11.83 4.73 21.57
C TYR A 111 -11.43 6.05 20.93
N ILE A 112 -10.74 6.00 19.79
CA ILE A 112 -10.16 7.20 19.19
C ILE A 112 -11.23 8.15 18.65
N HIS A 113 -12.31 7.65 18.02
CA HIS A 113 -13.50 8.43 17.65
C HIS A 113 -14.16 9.18 18.81
N ASN A 114 -14.01 8.70 20.06
CA ASN A 114 -14.56 9.41 21.23
C ASN A 114 -13.70 10.61 21.66
N THR A 115 -12.50 10.78 21.10
CA THR A 115 -11.58 11.85 21.45
C THR A 115 -11.90 13.12 20.67
N HIS A 116 -11.81 14.29 21.32
CA HIS A 116 -12.10 15.59 20.69
C HIS A 116 -10.87 16.52 20.71
N ASN A 117 -9.67 15.96 20.98
CA ASN A 117 -8.44 16.73 21.25
C ASN A 117 -7.32 16.40 20.25
N TYR A 118 -7.67 16.39 18.96
CA TYR A 118 -6.76 16.08 17.86
C TYR A 118 -5.62 17.10 17.69
N ASN A 119 -5.77 18.31 18.22
CA ASN A 119 -4.69 19.30 18.24
C ASN A 119 -3.42 18.76 18.92
N VAL A 120 -3.56 17.94 19.96
CA VAL A 120 -2.39 17.34 20.63
C VAL A 120 -1.64 16.36 19.73
N ILE A 121 -2.32 15.72 18.78
CA ILE A 121 -1.69 14.85 17.79
C ILE A 121 -0.88 15.68 16.78
N ASN A 122 -1.45 16.80 16.30
CA ASN A 122 -0.89 17.60 15.22
C ASN A 122 0.21 18.60 15.64
N GLU A 123 0.54 18.68 16.93
CA GLU A 123 1.48 19.68 17.45
C GLU A 123 2.95 19.20 17.45
N GLY A 124 3.79 19.83 16.63
CA GLY A 124 5.25 19.70 16.70
C GLY A 124 5.73 18.26 16.47
N HIS A 125 6.48 17.70 17.42
CA HIS A 125 6.99 16.33 17.33
C HIS A 125 5.89 15.27 17.59
N ASN A 126 4.71 15.65 18.10
CA ASN A 126 3.67 14.66 18.44
C ASN A 126 3.16 13.92 17.19
N ILE A 127 3.07 14.60 16.04
CA ILE A 127 2.67 13.97 14.78
C ILE A 127 3.64 12.87 14.35
N GLU A 128 4.93 13.02 14.68
CA GLU A 128 5.97 12.06 14.33
C GLU A 128 5.95 10.82 15.24
N ILE A 129 5.38 10.90 16.45
CA ILE A 129 5.30 9.78 17.40
C ILE A 129 3.88 9.21 17.53
N TRP A 130 2.91 9.79 16.81
CA TRP A 130 1.54 9.29 16.76
C TRP A 130 1.47 8.04 15.88
N PHE A 131 1.53 6.87 16.52
CA PHE A 131 1.43 5.57 15.87
C PHE A 131 0.33 4.72 16.53
N PRO A 132 -0.96 5.01 16.27
CA PRO A 132 -2.07 4.41 17.01
C PRO A 132 -2.14 2.88 16.88
N LEU A 133 -1.54 2.28 15.83
CA LEU A 133 -1.39 0.82 15.69
C LEU A 133 -0.72 0.18 16.91
N GLY A 134 0.25 0.88 17.52
CA GLY A 134 0.97 0.45 18.72
C GLY A 134 0.22 0.71 20.03
N PHE A 135 -0.87 1.48 20.01
CA PHE A 135 -1.59 1.95 21.20
C PHE A 135 -2.85 1.14 21.50
N MET A 136 -3.35 0.33 20.56
CA MET A 136 -4.55 -0.48 20.74
C MET A 136 -4.40 -1.59 21.78
N ASP A 137 -5.48 -1.81 22.54
CA ASP A 137 -5.65 -2.97 23.40
C ASP A 137 -6.34 -4.12 22.66
N LEU A 138 -5.55 -4.93 21.96
CA LEU A 138 -6.05 -6.12 21.23
C LEU A 138 -6.57 -7.24 22.13
N SER A 139 -6.46 -7.08 23.45
CA SER A 139 -7.02 -8.03 24.41
C SER A 139 -8.49 -7.76 24.73
N ASP A 140 -9.05 -6.66 24.23
CA ASP A 140 -10.45 -6.32 24.43
C ASP A 140 -11.39 -7.42 23.88
N MET A 141 -12.47 -7.64 24.62
CA MET A 141 -13.50 -8.65 24.34
C MET A 141 -14.91 -8.03 24.30
N SER A 142 -15.00 -6.70 24.22
CA SER A 142 -16.27 -5.98 24.28
C SER A 142 -17.10 -6.11 23.01
N TYR A 143 -16.47 -6.44 21.87
CA TYR A 143 -17.10 -6.68 20.58
C TYR A 143 -17.35 -8.18 20.34
N PRO A 144 -18.58 -8.69 20.57
CA PRO A 144 -18.84 -10.12 20.72
C PRO A 144 -18.98 -10.89 19.39
N SER A 145 -19.06 -10.21 18.25
CA SER A 145 -19.09 -10.86 16.93
C SER A 145 -17.70 -11.29 16.48
N TYR A 146 -16.63 -10.63 16.91
CA TYR A 146 -15.25 -10.85 16.43
C TYR A 146 -15.07 -10.60 14.92
N ALA A 147 -16.04 -9.98 14.25
CA ALA A 147 -15.97 -9.59 12.84
C ALA A 147 -15.14 -8.30 12.68
N PHE A 148 -13.87 -8.34 13.10
CA PHE A 148 -13.02 -7.16 13.21
C PHE A 148 -12.56 -6.57 11.88
N SER A 149 -12.72 -7.31 10.77
CA SER A 149 -12.44 -6.88 9.41
C SER A 149 -13.66 -6.28 8.71
N ALA A 150 -14.84 -6.34 9.34
CA ALA A 150 -16.07 -5.82 8.76
C ALA A 150 -16.04 -4.28 8.82
N PRO A 151 -16.34 -3.57 7.70
CA PRO A 151 -16.51 -2.13 7.73
C PRO A 151 -17.51 -1.74 8.82
N HIS A 152 -17.13 -0.78 9.66
CA HIS A 152 -17.89 -0.38 10.85
C HIS A 152 -18.03 1.15 10.87
N ASP A 153 -19.23 1.61 11.21
CA ASP A 153 -19.53 3.00 11.57
C ASP A 153 -19.45 3.05 13.10
N ASP A 154 -18.30 3.46 13.61
CA ASP A 154 -17.94 3.36 15.03
C ASP A 154 -18.22 4.65 15.81
N ASP A 155 -18.36 5.79 15.13
CA ASP A 155 -18.80 7.07 15.69
C ASP A 155 -20.32 7.33 15.55
N GLY A 156 -21.00 6.65 14.63
CA GLY A 156 -22.45 6.71 14.41
C GLY A 156 -22.93 7.87 13.52
N ASP A 157 -22.08 8.48 12.71
CA ASP A 157 -22.44 9.56 11.78
C ASP A 157 -23.22 9.06 10.54
N GLY A 158 -23.28 7.75 10.34
CA GLY A 158 -23.99 7.09 9.24
C GLY A 158 -23.16 6.87 7.99
N ARG A 159 -21.85 7.06 8.06
CA ARG A 159 -20.87 6.73 7.03
C ARG A 159 -19.99 5.57 7.48
N VAL A 160 -19.26 5.03 6.51
CA VAL A 160 -18.32 3.91 6.70
C VAL A 160 -17.03 4.31 5.99
N ASP A 161 -16.63 5.57 6.17
CA ASP A 161 -15.43 6.19 5.62
C ASP A 161 -14.26 6.20 6.61
N GLU A 162 -14.50 5.77 7.86
CA GLU A 162 -13.54 5.52 8.96
C GLU A 162 -12.55 4.36 8.69
N ASP A 163 -12.44 3.88 7.45
CA ASP A 163 -11.79 2.63 7.07
C ASP A 163 -10.25 2.72 6.92
N GLY A 164 -9.54 3.33 7.88
CA GLY A 164 -8.12 3.07 8.09
C GLY A 164 -7.20 4.27 8.32
N ALA A 165 -6.25 4.10 9.25
CA ALA A 165 -4.94 4.75 9.24
C ALA A 165 -3.89 3.86 8.52
N PRO A 166 -3.90 3.78 7.18
CA PRO A 166 -3.00 2.89 6.44
C PRO A 166 -1.54 3.27 6.63
N VAL A 167 -0.70 2.25 6.47
CA VAL A 167 0.75 2.33 6.61
C VAL A 167 1.45 2.34 5.25
N SER A 168 0.90 1.63 4.27
CA SER A 168 1.50 1.49 2.94
C SER A 168 0.49 1.68 1.80
N GLU A 169 0.97 1.64 0.55
CA GLU A 169 0.08 1.76 -0.61
C GLU A 169 -0.85 0.55 -0.76
N GLN A 170 -0.55 -0.57 -0.08
CA GLN A 170 -1.41 -1.73 0.03
C GLN A 170 -1.23 -2.44 1.37
N ASP A 171 -2.23 -2.26 2.23
CA ASP A 171 -2.33 -2.95 3.51
C ASP A 171 -3.32 -4.11 3.42
N PHE A 172 -2.96 -5.26 3.97
CA PHE A 172 -3.88 -6.37 4.21
C PHE A 172 -3.97 -6.66 5.70
N ILE A 173 -5.17 -6.80 6.25
CA ILE A 173 -5.40 -7.05 7.68
C ILE A 173 -6.30 -8.27 7.86
N SER A 174 -5.91 -9.17 8.77
CA SER A 174 -6.71 -10.35 9.13
C SER A 174 -6.53 -10.72 10.59
N TYR A 175 -7.51 -11.47 11.10
CA TYR A 175 -7.54 -11.92 12.50
C TYR A 175 -7.75 -13.44 12.57
N TYR A 176 -7.00 -14.11 13.44
CA TYR A 176 -7.14 -15.54 13.64
C TYR A 176 -6.73 -15.99 15.04
N TYR A 177 -7.17 -17.19 15.40
CA TYR A 177 -7.19 -17.70 16.77
C TYR A 177 -6.83 -19.18 16.78
N ASP A 178 -5.97 -19.58 17.72
CA ASP A 178 -5.69 -21.01 17.98
C ASP A 178 -6.80 -21.64 18.85
N TYR A 179 -7.63 -20.83 19.48
CA TYR A 179 -8.82 -21.22 20.23
C TYR A 179 -10.12 -20.81 19.50
N CYS A 180 -11.27 -21.31 19.94
CA CYS A 180 -12.55 -20.82 19.44
C CYS A 180 -12.99 -19.58 20.25
N PRO A 181 -13.10 -18.38 19.64
CA PRO A 181 -13.47 -17.15 20.36
C PRO A 181 -14.89 -17.19 20.93
N PHE A 182 -15.78 -18.02 20.37
CA PHE A 182 -17.14 -18.23 20.88
C PHE A 182 -17.22 -19.25 22.03
N GLY A 183 -16.10 -19.82 22.48
CA GLY A 183 -16.06 -20.77 23.59
C GLY A 183 -16.69 -22.13 23.28
N THR A 184 -16.90 -22.47 22.01
CA THR A 184 -17.47 -23.76 21.63
C THR A 184 -16.49 -24.89 21.90
N THR A 185 -16.98 -26.00 22.45
CA THR A 185 -16.16 -27.20 22.65
C THR A 185 -15.96 -27.96 21.34
N GLY A 186 -14.74 -28.45 21.07
CA GLY A 186 -14.46 -29.20 19.85
C GLY A 186 -12.98 -29.23 19.48
N ASP A 187 -12.68 -30.05 18.47
CA ASP A 187 -11.40 -30.09 17.75
C ASP A 187 -11.17 -28.76 17.00
N ARG A 188 -9.92 -28.30 16.96
CA ARG A 188 -9.50 -27.05 16.30
C ARG A 188 -8.59 -27.29 15.09
N ASP A 189 -8.42 -28.55 14.69
CA ASP A 189 -7.67 -28.93 13.50
C ASP A 189 -8.56 -28.90 12.23
N LEU A 190 -8.15 -28.10 11.24
CA LEU A 190 -8.72 -28.10 9.88
C LEU A 190 -7.70 -28.63 8.85
N GLY A 191 -8.16 -28.95 7.64
CA GLY A 191 -7.33 -29.50 6.55
C GLY A 191 -7.53 -31.00 6.33
N ILE A 192 -6.95 -31.55 5.27
CA ILE A 192 -7.04 -32.97 4.90
C ILE A 192 -6.36 -33.86 5.96
N SER A 193 -5.33 -33.34 6.63
CA SER A 193 -4.53 -34.08 7.62
C SER A 193 -5.03 -33.95 9.06
N ARG A 194 -6.12 -33.21 9.32
CA ARG A 194 -6.65 -32.92 10.67
C ARG A 194 -6.73 -34.12 11.62
N SER A 195 -7.08 -35.31 11.10
CA SER A 195 -7.23 -36.52 11.91
C SER A 195 -5.93 -37.07 12.53
N ARG A 196 -4.78 -36.49 12.15
CA ARG A 196 -3.45 -36.90 12.61
C ARG A 196 -2.93 -36.05 13.77
N ASN A 197 -3.46 -34.85 13.98
CA ASN A 197 -3.00 -33.92 15.01
C ASN A 197 -3.88 -33.96 16.26
N THR A 198 -3.39 -33.34 17.34
CA THR A 198 -4.20 -32.93 18.47
C THR A 198 -3.73 -31.54 18.87
N HIS A 199 -4.45 -30.52 18.41
CA HIS A 199 -4.15 -29.13 18.77
C HIS A 199 -4.32 -28.87 20.28
N TRP A 200 -3.31 -28.23 20.88
CA TRP A 200 -3.34 -27.74 22.26
C TRP A 200 -3.16 -26.22 22.26
N PRO A 201 -4.25 -25.44 22.37
CA PRO A 201 -4.19 -23.99 22.26
C PRO A 201 -3.28 -23.36 23.32
N LEU A 202 -2.41 -22.46 22.87
CA LEU A 202 -1.77 -21.43 23.70
C LEU A 202 -2.77 -20.37 24.15
N ASN A 203 -3.96 -20.31 23.52
CA ASN A 203 -5.03 -19.34 23.78
C ASN A 203 -4.57 -17.92 23.44
N ILE A 204 -4.20 -17.74 22.17
CA ILE A 204 -3.68 -16.50 21.60
C ILE A 204 -4.55 -16.02 20.44
N ARG A 205 -4.66 -14.69 20.34
CA ARG A 205 -5.26 -13.98 19.21
C ARG A 205 -4.14 -13.35 18.41
N VAL A 206 -4.20 -13.45 17.09
CA VAL A 206 -3.24 -12.81 16.21
C VAL A 206 -3.98 -11.85 15.27
N ARG A 207 -3.50 -10.61 15.22
CA ARG A 207 -3.75 -9.71 14.09
C ARG A 207 -2.54 -9.76 13.18
N GLN A 208 -2.75 -10.16 11.93
CA GLN A 208 -1.73 -10.12 10.90
C GLN A 208 -1.98 -8.93 9.99
N MET A 209 -0.93 -8.15 9.75
CA MET A 209 -0.91 -7.13 8.71
C MET A 209 0.18 -7.41 7.70
N SER A 210 -0.01 -6.98 6.46
CA SER A 210 1.03 -6.99 5.44
C SER A 210 1.07 -5.65 4.72
N TYR A 211 2.28 -5.18 4.42
CA TYR A 211 2.53 -3.84 3.89
C TYR A 211 3.38 -3.90 2.62
N GLN A 212 2.99 -3.15 1.59
CA GLN A 212 3.66 -3.10 0.29
C GLN A 212 3.55 -1.71 -0.36
N TRP A 213 4.59 -1.33 -1.10
CA TRP A 213 4.67 -0.07 -1.85
C TRP A 213 4.98 -0.34 -3.32
N SER A 214 4.61 0.55 -4.23
CA SER A 214 4.94 0.45 -5.66
C SER A 214 6.30 1.04 -6.06
N TYR A 215 7.05 1.61 -5.12
CA TYR A 215 8.28 2.35 -5.40
C TYR A 215 9.38 1.42 -5.90
N ASP A 216 10.07 1.77 -6.99
CA ASP A 216 10.96 0.86 -7.72
C ASP A 216 12.02 0.12 -6.88
N TYR A 217 12.54 0.77 -5.82
CA TYR A 217 13.56 0.19 -4.96
C TYR A 217 13.02 -0.79 -3.89
N ILE A 218 11.73 -0.71 -3.55
CA ILE A 218 11.07 -1.55 -2.52
C ILE A 218 9.80 -2.25 -3.01
N LYS A 219 9.47 -2.16 -4.30
CA LYS A 219 8.26 -2.78 -4.87
C LYS A 219 8.14 -4.28 -4.68
N ASN A 220 9.29 -4.93 -4.49
CA ASN A 220 9.39 -6.36 -4.27
C ASN A 220 9.56 -6.74 -2.79
N LEU A 221 9.55 -5.78 -1.87
CA LEU A 221 9.68 -6.00 -0.43
C LEU A 221 8.28 -6.00 0.19
N VAL A 222 7.98 -7.03 0.97
CA VAL A 222 6.74 -7.14 1.74
C VAL A 222 7.08 -7.29 3.21
N TYR A 223 6.47 -6.46 4.06
CA TYR A 223 6.45 -6.70 5.49
C TYR A 223 5.27 -7.56 5.88
N VAL A 224 5.47 -8.44 6.84
CA VAL A 224 4.38 -9.14 7.53
C VAL A 224 4.54 -8.88 9.02
N GLU A 225 3.54 -8.22 9.60
CA GLU A 225 3.47 -7.90 11.03
C GLU A 225 2.48 -8.84 11.71
N PHE A 226 2.90 -9.45 12.82
CA PHE A 226 2.10 -10.28 13.70
C PHE A 226 1.98 -9.60 15.06
N ASN A 227 0.78 -9.19 15.43
CA ASN A 227 0.45 -8.76 16.78
C ASN A 227 -0.19 -9.92 17.53
N ILE A 228 0.60 -10.60 18.36
CA ILE A 228 0.21 -11.81 19.08
C ILE A 228 -0.19 -11.42 20.50
N THR A 229 -1.47 -11.63 20.84
CA THR A 229 -2.05 -11.27 22.13
C THR A 229 -2.35 -12.52 22.96
N ASN A 230 -1.88 -12.53 24.20
CA ASN A 230 -2.16 -13.62 25.14
C ASN A 230 -3.55 -13.46 25.77
N MET A 231 -4.48 -14.33 25.38
CA MET A 231 -5.88 -14.28 25.81
C MET A 231 -6.15 -15.08 27.10
N ASN A 232 -5.11 -15.52 27.82
CA ASN A 232 -5.20 -16.18 29.13
C ASN A 232 -5.58 -15.21 30.27
N ILE A 233 -6.46 -14.25 30.03
CA ILE A 233 -6.90 -13.22 30.98
C ILE A 233 -7.67 -13.87 32.13
N ALA A 234 -8.56 -14.82 31.85
CA ALA A 234 -9.34 -15.49 32.89
C ALA A 234 -8.50 -16.40 33.79
N THR A 235 -7.45 -17.03 33.22
CA THR A 235 -6.56 -17.96 33.94
C THR A 235 -5.35 -17.27 34.55
N GLN A 236 -5.06 -16.03 34.13
CA GLN A 236 -3.87 -15.26 34.48
C GLN A 236 -2.57 -16.03 34.17
N ASP A 237 -2.55 -16.75 33.04
CA ASP A 237 -1.43 -17.59 32.62
C ASP A 237 -0.45 -16.87 31.69
N THR A 238 0.82 -16.81 32.08
CA THR A 238 1.88 -16.15 31.30
C THR A 238 2.57 -17.18 30.43
N LEU A 239 2.71 -16.87 29.14
CA LEU A 239 3.53 -17.67 28.24
C LEU A 239 5.00 -17.30 28.49
N PHE A 240 5.82 -18.27 28.89
CA PHE A 240 7.24 -18.06 29.16
C PHE A 240 8.09 -18.62 28.02
N ASP A 241 9.26 -18.02 27.79
CA ASP A 241 10.26 -18.52 26.84
C ASP A 241 9.66 -18.76 25.44
N CYS A 242 8.95 -17.75 24.93
CA CYS A 242 8.39 -17.78 23.59
C CYS A 242 9.48 -17.88 22.52
N ALA A 243 9.19 -18.63 21.47
CA ALA A 243 9.99 -18.74 20.26
C ALA A 243 9.08 -18.64 19.03
N MET A 244 9.61 -18.11 17.93
CA MET A 244 8.93 -18.07 16.65
C MET A 244 9.85 -18.59 15.56
N GLY A 245 9.26 -19.13 14.49
CA GLY A 245 10.01 -19.44 13.28
C GLY A 245 9.18 -19.20 12.04
N ILE A 246 9.87 -18.82 10.98
CA ILE A 246 9.31 -18.66 9.65
C ILE A 246 9.59 -19.96 8.90
N TYR A 247 8.54 -20.71 8.60
CA TYR A 247 8.63 -21.85 7.71
C TYR A 247 8.37 -21.38 6.28
N MET A 248 9.34 -21.52 5.39
CA MET A 248 9.21 -21.11 4.00
C MET A 248 9.35 -22.29 3.05
N ASP A 249 8.31 -22.46 2.23
CA ASP A 249 8.19 -23.42 1.15
C ASP A 249 8.01 -22.64 -0.16
N CYS A 250 9.11 -22.32 -0.83
CA CYS A 250 9.11 -21.30 -1.89
C CYS A 250 8.76 -21.85 -3.28
N ASP A 251 9.00 -23.14 -3.54
CA ASP A 251 8.84 -23.80 -4.85
C ASP A 251 9.28 -22.91 -6.03
N VAL A 252 10.56 -22.51 -6.04
CA VAL A 252 11.11 -21.46 -6.90
C VAL A 252 11.26 -21.96 -8.34
N GLY A 253 10.33 -21.60 -9.23
CA GLY A 253 10.41 -22.01 -10.64
C GLY A 253 9.29 -21.44 -11.51
N PRO A 254 9.25 -21.74 -12.82
CA PRO A 254 8.31 -21.14 -13.75
C PRO A 254 6.89 -21.59 -13.43
N GLN A 255 5.95 -20.65 -13.32
CA GLN A 255 4.56 -20.94 -12.96
C GLN A 255 3.88 -21.99 -13.86
N SER A 256 4.34 -22.12 -15.11
CA SER A 256 3.80 -23.09 -16.08
C SER A 256 4.23 -24.54 -15.86
N TRP A 257 5.21 -24.80 -14.99
CA TRP A 257 5.77 -26.13 -14.73
C TRP A 257 5.05 -26.85 -13.59
N GLY A 258 5.19 -28.18 -13.54
CA GLY A 258 4.60 -29.02 -12.50
C GLY A 258 5.45 -29.06 -11.22
N ARG A 259 5.52 -30.22 -10.59
CA ARG A 259 6.29 -30.42 -9.35
C ARG A 259 7.80 -30.44 -9.58
N GLU A 260 8.21 -30.68 -10.82
CA GLU A 260 9.61 -30.67 -11.22
C GLU A 260 10.30 -29.32 -10.99
N LYS A 261 9.54 -28.23 -10.92
CA LYS A 261 10.06 -26.85 -10.78
C LYS A 261 10.72 -26.54 -9.43
N ALA A 262 10.50 -27.37 -8.41
CA ALA A 262 11.02 -27.14 -7.06
C ALA A 262 12.06 -28.20 -6.68
N ALA A 263 12.24 -29.23 -7.51
CA ALA A 263 13.02 -30.41 -7.16
C ALA A 263 14.51 -30.09 -6.95
N ASP A 264 15.01 -29.03 -7.59
CA ASP A 264 16.37 -28.55 -7.50
C ASP A 264 16.53 -27.29 -6.62
N ASP A 265 15.49 -26.89 -5.88
CA ASP A 265 15.57 -25.78 -4.95
C ASP A 265 16.65 -25.98 -3.87
N LYS A 266 17.36 -24.89 -3.58
CA LYS A 266 18.37 -24.81 -2.53
C LYS A 266 18.10 -23.65 -1.60
N SER A 267 18.38 -23.87 -0.32
CA SER A 267 18.39 -22.82 0.69
C SER A 267 19.77 -22.52 1.24
N GLY A 268 19.90 -21.30 1.75
CA GLY A 268 21.11 -20.82 2.41
C GLY A 268 20.81 -19.78 3.47
N TYR A 269 21.88 -19.33 4.12
CA TYR A 269 21.85 -18.39 5.23
C TYR A 269 23.00 -17.40 5.14
N VAL A 270 22.71 -16.13 5.41
CA VAL A 270 23.68 -15.04 5.43
C VAL A 270 23.59 -14.33 6.79
N LYS A 271 24.68 -14.39 7.56
CA LYS A 271 24.87 -13.66 8.81
C LYS A 271 25.50 -12.29 8.56
N GLY A 272 25.08 -11.32 9.34
CA GLY A 272 25.71 -10.00 9.34
C GLY A 272 24.88 -8.96 10.07
N GLU A 273 25.59 -8.07 10.75
CA GLU A 273 24.98 -6.99 11.51
C GLU A 273 24.09 -6.11 10.61
N GLY A 274 22.84 -5.95 11.00
CA GLY A 274 21.86 -5.15 10.30
C GLY A 274 21.24 -5.77 9.03
N TYR A 275 21.65 -6.96 8.59
CA TYR A 275 21.09 -7.60 7.38
C TYR A 275 20.93 -9.12 7.44
N GLU A 276 21.11 -9.79 8.59
CA GLU A 276 21.00 -11.26 8.70
C GLU A 276 19.68 -11.84 8.13
N PHE A 277 19.76 -12.82 7.22
CA PHE A 277 18.61 -13.43 6.51
C PHE A 277 18.83 -14.91 6.11
N ALA A 278 17.73 -15.63 5.92
CA ALA A 278 17.69 -16.93 5.22
C ALA A 278 17.14 -16.75 3.79
N TYR A 279 17.50 -17.63 2.85
CA TYR A 279 17.05 -17.52 1.46
C TYR A 279 16.86 -18.88 0.78
N THR A 280 16.06 -18.92 -0.28
CA THR A 280 15.88 -20.05 -1.22
C THR A 280 16.01 -19.58 -2.67
N TYR A 281 16.46 -20.45 -3.56
CA TYR A 281 16.60 -20.19 -5.00
C TYR A 281 16.63 -21.49 -5.81
N ASP A 282 16.36 -21.37 -7.11
CA ASP A 282 16.45 -22.45 -8.10
C ASP A 282 17.92 -22.71 -8.47
N ALA A 283 18.40 -23.95 -8.34
CA ALA A 283 19.83 -24.23 -8.41
C ALA A 283 20.39 -24.26 -9.84
N ASP A 284 19.59 -24.68 -10.83
CA ASP A 284 20.02 -24.76 -12.23
C ASP A 284 19.59 -23.56 -13.10
N GLY A 285 18.81 -22.66 -12.52
CA GLY A 285 18.28 -21.44 -13.10
C GLY A 285 17.15 -21.66 -14.11
N ASP A 286 16.62 -22.88 -14.21
CA ASP A 286 15.64 -23.34 -15.20
C ASP A 286 16.01 -22.99 -16.65
N GLY A 287 17.31 -23.04 -16.97
CA GLY A 287 17.82 -22.59 -18.27
C GLY A 287 17.77 -21.08 -18.50
N GLY A 288 17.76 -20.29 -17.42
CA GLY A 288 17.70 -18.83 -17.39
C GLY A 288 16.32 -18.24 -17.17
N LEU A 289 15.32 -19.05 -16.79
CA LEU A 289 13.95 -18.60 -16.51
C LEU A 289 13.77 -18.16 -15.06
N THR A 290 14.50 -18.76 -14.12
CA THR A 290 14.35 -18.53 -12.69
C THR A 290 15.71 -18.29 -12.04
N THR A 291 16.34 -17.15 -12.31
CA THR A 291 17.69 -16.85 -11.80
C THR A 291 17.70 -16.08 -10.47
N GLY A 292 16.53 -15.69 -9.97
CA GLY A 292 16.38 -14.90 -8.76
C GLY A 292 16.42 -15.74 -7.48
N LEU A 293 16.58 -15.06 -6.36
CA LEU A 293 16.54 -15.62 -5.02
C LEU A 293 15.40 -14.95 -4.24
N VAL A 294 14.85 -15.65 -3.24
CA VAL A 294 13.91 -15.08 -2.27
C VAL A 294 14.47 -15.19 -0.87
N GLY A 295 14.51 -14.08 -0.14
CA GLY A 295 15.04 -13.97 1.21
C GLY A 295 14.00 -13.56 2.24
N ALA A 296 14.23 -13.91 3.49
CA ALA A 296 13.44 -13.47 4.63
C ALA A 296 14.32 -13.07 5.83
N ARG A 297 13.95 -11.97 6.48
CA ARG A 297 14.61 -11.46 7.70
C ARG A 297 13.61 -11.15 8.81
N VAL A 298 14.12 -11.06 10.04
CA VAL A 298 13.39 -10.47 11.18
C VAL A 298 13.70 -8.98 11.28
N CYS A 299 12.68 -8.17 11.52
CA CYS A 299 12.78 -6.73 11.73
C CYS A 299 12.59 -6.36 13.20
N THR A 300 11.60 -6.95 13.88
CA THR A 300 11.39 -6.81 15.33
C THR A 300 10.91 -8.16 15.91
N PRO A 301 11.25 -8.54 17.15
CA PRO A 301 12.11 -7.84 18.12
C PRO A 301 13.53 -7.59 17.60
N ASP A 302 14.26 -6.67 18.23
CA ASP A 302 15.63 -6.28 17.88
C ASP A 302 16.47 -7.52 17.51
N PRO A 303 16.78 -7.72 16.22
CA PRO A 303 17.49 -8.90 15.74
C PRO A 303 18.83 -9.10 16.44
N GLU A 304 19.49 -8.02 16.87
CA GLU A 304 20.81 -8.10 17.49
C GLU A 304 20.77 -8.59 18.95
N GLN A 305 19.57 -8.72 19.53
CA GLN A 305 19.34 -9.30 20.86
C GLN A 305 18.77 -10.71 20.81
N LEU A 306 18.35 -11.16 19.62
CA LEU A 306 17.77 -12.47 19.40
C LEU A 306 18.86 -13.54 19.20
N LYS A 307 18.49 -14.77 19.50
CA LYS A 307 19.21 -15.96 19.04
C LYS A 307 18.53 -16.49 17.81
N PHE A 308 19.32 -16.85 16.79
CA PHE A 308 18.82 -17.42 15.56
C PHE A 308 19.31 -18.85 15.38
N HIS A 309 18.42 -19.70 14.88
CA HIS A 309 18.77 -20.97 14.25
C HIS A 309 18.00 -21.09 12.93
N CYS A 310 18.55 -21.84 11.99
CA CYS A 310 17.84 -22.11 10.74
C CYS A 310 18.08 -23.57 10.35
N TRP A 311 17.01 -24.28 10.02
CA TRP A 311 17.02 -25.71 9.75
C TRP A 311 16.39 -26.00 8.40
N TYR A 312 16.84 -27.07 7.76
CA TYR A 312 16.22 -27.60 6.55
C TYR A 312 16.12 -29.13 6.61
N TRP A 313 15.22 -29.70 5.81
CA TRP A 313 15.00 -31.13 5.70
C TRP A 313 14.49 -31.53 4.31
N GLU A 314 14.55 -32.82 4.01
CA GLU A 314 14.00 -33.41 2.78
C GLU A 314 12.48 -33.56 2.91
N VAL A 315 11.75 -33.35 1.81
CA VAL A 315 10.28 -33.48 1.77
C VAL A 315 9.81 -34.83 2.30
N GLY A 316 8.88 -34.80 3.26
CA GLY A 316 8.32 -35.99 3.90
C GLY A 316 9.06 -36.42 5.17
N ASP A 317 10.20 -35.78 5.47
CA ASP A 317 10.93 -35.94 6.74
C ASP A 317 10.67 -34.82 7.75
N GLY A 318 9.59 -34.05 7.57
CA GLY A 318 9.20 -32.99 8.49
C GLY A 318 9.07 -33.41 9.97
N PRO A 319 9.17 -32.43 10.91
CA PRO A 319 9.10 -32.69 12.35
C PRO A 319 7.83 -33.42 12.81
N ASP A 320 7.95 -34.32 13.80
CA ASP A 320 6.80 -34.97 14.44
C ASP A 320 6.19 -34.07 15.52
N ASP A 321 5.05 -33.45 15.20
CA ASP A 321 4.28 -32.57 16.09
C ASP A 321 2.84 -33.07 16.39
N PHE A 322 2.52 -34.34 16.09
CA PHE A 322 1.13 -34.83 16.08
C PHE A 322 0.41 -34.86 17.44
N LYS A 323 1.16 -35.06 18.53
CA LYS A 323 0.63 -35.26 19.88
C LYS A 323 1.53 -34.63 20.94
N PRO A 324 1.74 -33.30 20.93
CA PRO A 324 2.78 -32.65 21.71
C PRO A 324 2.61 -32.87 23.23
N GLY A 325 1.38 -33.08 23.71
CA GLY A 325 1.07 -33.43 25.10
C GLY A 325 1.33 -34.90 25.50
N THR A 326 1.77 -35.77 24.59
CA THR A 326 2.03 -37.20 24.87
C THR A 326 3.53 -37.48 24.95
N LEU A 327 3.96 -38.08 26.06
CA LEU A 327 5.33 -38.56 26.23
C LEU A 327 5.48 -40.00 25.71
N ILE A 328 6.36 -40.21 24.73
CA ILE A 328 6.74 -41.53 24.22
C ILE A 328 8.23 -41.74 24.49
N ALA A 329 8.57 -42.75 25.30
CA ALA A 329 9.94 -43.05 25.70
C ALA A 329 10.72 -41.85 26.30
N GLY A 330 10.02 -40.92 26.97
CA GLY A 330 10.62 -39.73 27.59
C GLY A 330 10.87 -38.56 26.64
N LYS A 331 10.36 -38.62 25.40
CA LYS A 331 10.35 -37.51 24.44
C LYS A 331 8.90 -37.13 24.12
N THR A 332 8.65 -35.85 23.88
CA THR A 332 7.39 -35.37 23.29
C THR A 332 7.50 -35.41 21.76
N SER A 333 6.37 -35.56 21.06
CA SER A 333 6.28 -35.26 19.62
C SER A 333 6.11 -33.74 19.47
N ASN A 334 7.09 -32.97 19.92
CA ASN A 334 7.13 -31.51 19.72
C ASN A 334 8.50 -31.16 19.15
N GLU A 335 8.84 -31.81 18.04
CA GLU A 335 10.14 -31.70 17.42
C GLU A 335 10.37 -30.30 16.84
N LYS A 336 9.32 -29.63 16.37
CA LYS A 336 9.45 -28.26 15.85
C LYS A 336 9.75 -27.25 16.93
N TYR A 337 9.15 -27.32 18.13
CA TYR A 337 9.58 -26.46 19.24
C TYR A 337 11.05 -26.69 19.63
N ALA A 338 11.52 -27.94 19.57
CA ALA A 338 12.94 -28.23 19.79
C ALA A 338 13.81 -27.49 18.75
N LEU A 339 13.46 -27.59 17.46
CA LEU A 339 14.17 -26.89 16.38
C LEU A 339 14.10 -25.36 16.54
N LEU A 340 12.93 -24.81 16.91
CA LEU A 340 12.74 -23.37 17.17
C LEU A 340 13.69 -22.86 18.25
N THR A 341 13.98 -23.67 19.27
CA THR A 341 14.83 -23.32 20.42
C THR A 341 16.28 -23.76 20.28
N GLY A 342 16.71 -24.10 19.05
CA GLY A 342 18.09 -24.46 18.72
C GLY A 342 18.50 -25.88 19.10
N LYS A 343 17.55 -26.73 19.49
CA LYS A 343 17.79 -28.16 19.78
C LYS A 343 17.49 -28.96 18.51
N ASN A 344 18.40 -29.86 18.14
CA ASN A 344 18.14 -30.80 17.05
C ASN A 344 17.65 -32.15 17.62
N PRO A 345 16.35 -32.46 17.56
CA PRO A 345 15.81 -33.71 18.10
C PRO A 345 16.22 -34.94 17.28
N ASN A 346 16.53 -34.76 16.00
CA ASN A 346 16.91 -35.81 15.07
C ASN A 346 17.94 -35.31 14.01
N PRO A 347 19.25 -35.43 14.30
CA PRO A 347 20.30 -34.95 13.40
C PRO A 347 20.43 -35.75 12.11
N ASP A 348 19.77 -36.91 12.00
CA ASP A 348 19.74 -37.69 10.76
C ASP A 348 18.73 -37.14 9.74
N LYS A 349 17.80 -36.27 10.19
CA LYS A 349 16.74 -35.66 9.35
C LYS A 349 16.89 -34.16 9.16
N PHE A 350 17.27 -33.45 10.24
CA PHE A 350 17.29 -31.99 10.25
C PHE A 350 18.73 -31.49 10.19
N GLU A 351 19.03 -30.71 9.16
CA GLU A 351 20.35 -30.14 8.94
C GLU A 351 20.35 -28.62 9.22
N PRO A 352 21.40 -28.06 9.85
CA PRO A 352 21.47 -26.63 10.10
C PRO A 352 21.88 -25.85 8.83
N LEU A 353 21.17 -24.77 8.53
CA LEU A 353 21.55 -23.78 7.51
C LEU A 353 22.37 -22.63 8.08
N ARG A 354 22.16 -22.25 9.35
CA ARG A 354 22.89 -21.15 9.98
C ARG A 354 24.24 -21.63 10.52
N PRO A 355 25.38 -21.00 10.15
CA PRO A 355 26.68 -21.37 10.70
C PRO A 355 26.81 -20.97 12.18
N GLU A 356 27.14 -21.94 13.05
CA GLU A 356 27.43 -21.68 14.48
C GLU A 356 28.73 -20.90 14.71
N ARG A 357 29.68 -21.02 13.79
CA ARG A 357 30.98 -20.33 13.89
C ARG A 357 30.87 -18.88 13.45
N ASP A 358 31.32 -17.96 14.29
CA ASP A 358 31.26 -16.51 13.99
C ASP A 358 32.08 -16.10 12.76
N ASP A 359 33.16 -16.82 12.44
CA ASP A 359 34.03 -16.53 11.29
C ASP A 359 33.47 -16.99 9.93
N ILE A 360 32.36 -17.74 9.94
CA ILE A 360 31.66 -18.19 8.74
C ILE A 360 30.36 -17.39 8.65
N THR A 361 30.28 -16.46 7.72
CA THR A 361 29.12 -15.57 7.57
C THR A 361 28.06 -16.11 6.61
N GLU A 362 28.42 -17.04 5.73
CA GLU A 362 27.50 -17.56 4.71
C GLU A 362 27.59 -19.08 4.66
N TYR A 363 26.45 -19.74 4.50
CA TYR A 363 26.37 -21.17 4.21
C TYR A 363 25.18 -21.46 3.31
N GLU A 364 25.36 -22.46 2.48
CA GLU A 364 24.37 -22.93 1.54
C GLU A 364 24.41 -24.46 1.55
N GLN A 365 23.25 -25.08 1.40
CA GLN A 365 23.20 -26.53 1.35
C GLN A 365 24.02 -27.09 0.17
N PRO A 366 24.70 -28.23 0.38
CA PRO A 366 25.59 -28.79 -0.63
C PRO A 366 24.84 -29.36 -1.85
N GLU A 367 23.69 -29.99 -1.63
CA GLU A 367 22.88 -30.67 -2.65
C GLU A 367 21.45 -30.13 -2.63
N ALA A 368 20.77 -30.10 -3.78
CA ALA A 368 19.37 -29.70 -3.85
C ALA A 368 18.46 -30.80 -3.28
N LYS A 369 17.42 -30.41 -2.55
CA LYS A 369 16.54 -31.34 -1.82
C LYS A 369 15.07 -30.93 -1.79
N ASP A 370 14.61 -30.12 -2.76
CA ASP A 370 13.26 -29.52 -2.70
C ASP A 370 13.09 -28.80 -1.35
N THR A 371 14.05 -27.91 -1.07
CA THR A 371 14.31 -27.48 0.30
C THR A 371 13.29 -26.48 0.80
N ARG A 372 12.72 -26.81 1.95
CA ARG A 372 12.08 -25.86 2.87
C ARG A 372 13.06 -25.47 3.98
N PHE A 373 12.97 -24.22 4.45
CA PHE A 373 13.70 -23.82 5.65
C PHE A 373 12.77 -23.36 6.77
N LEU A 374 13.17 -23.68 8.00
CA LEU A 374 12.61 -23.15 9.24
C LEU A 374 13.60 -22.14 9.82
N PHE A 375 13.32 -20.86 9.65
CA PHE A 375 14.13 -19.76 10.18
C PHE A 375 13.59 -19.32 11.56
N SER A 376 14.27 -19.77 12.61
CA SER A 376 13.87 -19.65 14.01
C SER A 376 14.56 -18.49 14.73
N PHE A 377 13.83 -17.82 15.62
CA PHE A 377 14.35 -16.76 16.47
C PHE A 377 13.68 -16.73 17.85
N TYR A 378 14.49 -16.47 18.88
CA TYR A 378 14.05 -16.57 20.26
C TYR A 378 14.98 -15.87 21.26
N GLY A 379 14.54 -15.76 22.52
CA GLY A 379 15.31 -15.17 23.63
C GLY A 379 16.33 -16.11 24.28
N ASP A 380 16.67 -15.86 25.54
CA ASP A 380 17.76 -16.55 26.23
C ASP A 380 17.39 -17.91 26.86
N MET A 381 16.09 -18.22 26.95
CA MET A 381 15.50 -19.51 27.35
C MET A 381 15.90 -19.95 28.78
N LYS A 382 15.64 -19.11 29.79
CA LYS A 382 16.03 -19.36 31.20
C LYS A 382 14.92 -19.96 32.06
N GLY A 383 13.73 -20.14 31.49
CA GLY A 383 12.56 -20.68 32.14
C GLY A 383 11.88 -19.68 33.07
N MET A 384 10.63 -19.97 33.40
CA MET A 384 9.79 -19.14 34.28
C MET A 384 10.36 -18.86 35.68
N ASN A 385 11.31 -19.66 36.16
CA ASN A 385 11.89 -19.50 37.50
C ASN A 385 13.05 -18.51 37.56
N ASN A 386 13.61 -18.13 36.40
CA ASN A 386 14.75 -17.23 36.33
C ASN A 386 14.70 -16.33 35.07
N PRO A 387 13.61 -15.57 34.85
CA PRO A 387 13.51 -14.66 33.72
C PRO A 387 14.59 -13.59 33.78
N THR A 388 15.14 -13.23 32.64
CA THR A 388 16.11 -12.14 32.46
C THR A 388 15.55 -11.12 31.48
N ASP A 389 16.26 -10.01 31.28
CA ASP A 389 15.92 -9.01 30.24
C ASP A 389 16.05 -9.60 28.81
N GLY A 390 16.70 -10.76 28.65
CA GLY A 390 16.77 -11.52 27.41
C GLY A 390 15.68 -12.59 27.27
N SER A 391 14.78 -12.73 28.25
CA SER A 391 13.71 -13.72 28.20
C SER A 391 12.48 -13.15 27.50
N TRP A 392 11.99 -13.85 26.48
CA TRP A 392 10.82 -13.43 25.73
C TRP A 392 9.56 -14.04 26.33
N ASN A 393 8.84 -13.28 27.17
CA ASN A 393 7.67 -13.76 27.91
C ASN A 393 6.43 -12.90 27.60
N LEU A 394 5.25 -13.49 27.51
CA LEU A 394 4.00 -12.79 27.22
C LEU A 394 2.97 -12.96 28.33
N ALA A 395 2.78 -11.89 29.12
CA ALA A 395 1.79 -11.89 30.20
C ALA A 395 0.34 -11.83 29.64
N PRO A 396 -0.66 -12.30 30.40
CA PRO A 396 -2.08 -12.18 30.03
C PRO A 396 -2.48 -10.76 29.67
N GLY A 397 -3.24 -10.61 28.57
CA GLY A 397 -3.70 -9.31 28.05
C GLY A 397 -2.61 -8.46 27.39
N ARG A 398 -1.37 -8.93 27.35
CA ARG A 398 -0.28 -8.26 26.62
C ARG A 398 -0.25 -8.75 25.17
N THR A 399 0.22 -7.86 24.31
CA THR A 399 0.45 -8.11 22.88
C THR A 399 1.94 -7.98 22.64
N MET A 400 2.53 -8.94 21.92
CA MET A 400 3.85 -8.77 21.34
C MET A 400 3.76 -8.49 19.85
N LYS A 401 4.58 -7.57 19.36
CA LYS A 401 4.74 -7.28 17.93
C LYS A 401 5.92 -8.07 17.36
N ILE A 402 5.71 -8.75 16.24
CA ILE A 402 6.76 -9.41 15.47
C ILE A 402 6.64 -8.98 14.03
N VAL A 403 7.75 -8.59 13.41
CA VAL A 403 7.76 -8.14 12.02
C VAL A 403 8.84 -8.87 11.27
N ILE A 404 8.45 -9.44 10.14
CA ILE A 404 9.37 -10.06 9.18
C ILE A 404 9.29 -9.31 7.85
N ALA A 405 10.37 -9.34 7.08
CA ALA A 405 10.38 -8.83 5.72
C ALA A 405 10.77 -9.95 4.76
N ILE A 406 10.01 -10.10 3.68
CA ILE A 406 10.25 -11.04 2.58
C ILE A 406 10.60 -10.21 1.34
N PHE A 407 11.65 -10.58 0.64
CA PHE A 407 12.17 -9.81 -0.48
C PHE A 407 12.93 -10.71 -1.47
N PRO A 408 12.68 -10.60 -2.78
CA PRO A 408 13.51 -11.24 -3.79
C PRO A 408 14.72 -10.37 -4.16
N GLY A 409 15.66 -10.96 -4.89
CA GLY A 409 16.81 -10.28 -5.48
C GLY A 409 17.52 -11.16 -6.49
N ASP A 410 18.27 -10.55 -7.42
CA ASP A 410 18.95 -11.31 -8.49
C ASP A 410 20.21 -12.03 -7.99
N ASN A 411 20.75 -11.61 -6.84
CA ASN A 411 21.91 -12.21 -6.20
C ASN A 411 21.94 -11.87 -4.69
N LYS A 412 22.90 -12.46 -3.97
CA LYS A 412 23.03 -12.27 -2.51
C LYS A 412 23.33 -10.82 -2.11
N GLU A 413 23.99 -10.02 -2.94
CA GLU A 413 24.25 -8.61 -2.62
C GLU A 413 22.98 -7.78 -2.74
N ASP A 414 22.10 -8.09 -3.71
CA ASP A 414 20.77 -7.49 -3.79
C ASP A 414 19.93 -7.86 -2.56
N LEU A 415 19.95 -9.12 -2.12
CA LEU A 415 19.30 -9.55 -0.87
C LEU A 415 19.86 -8.81 0.35
N LYS A 416 21.18 -8.63 0.46
CA LYS A 416 21.80 -7.81 1.54
C LYS A 416 21.31 -6.37 1.50
N ARG A 417 21.18 -5.77 0.31
CA ARG A 417 20.66 -4.41 0.15
C ARG A 417 19.19 -4.33 0.57
N SER A 418 18.33 -5.24 0.10
CA SER A 418 16.92 -5.31 0.48
C SER A 418 16.74 -5.54 1.98
N ALA A 419 17.57 -6.41 2.59
CA ALA A 419 17.56 -6.63 4.03
C ALA A 419 17.95 -5.37 4.82
N ARG A 420 18.89 -4.55 4.34
CA ARG A 420 19.23 -3.26 4.98
C ARG A 420 18.10 -2.26 4.84
N TRP A 421 17.50 -2.14 3.65
CA TRP A 421 16.31 -1.30 3.44
C TRP A 421 15.16 -1.71 4.35
N ALA A 422 14.93 -3.01 4.50
CA ALA A 422 13.93 -3.53 5.43
C ALA A 422 14.17 -3.07 6.89
N LYS A 423 15.42 -2.91 7.32
CA LYS A 423 15.75 -2.34 8.63
C LYS A 423 15.53 -0.82 8.66
N VAL A 424 15.97 -0.10 7.63
CA VAL A 424 15.87 1.37 7.55
C VAL A 424 14.41 1.82 7.53
N ILE A 425 13.58 1.22 6.69
CA ILE A 425 12.16 1.56 6.52
C ILE A 425 11.36 1.20 7.76
N TYR A 426 11.64 0.05 8.39
CA TYR A 426 11.02 -0.32 9.66
C TYR A 426 11.40 0.65 10.79
N GLY A 427 12.60 1.21 10.75
CA GLY A 427 13.05 2.22 11.71
C GLY A 427 13.54 1.60 13.02
N GLN A 428 13.08 2.15 14.15
CA GLN A 428 13.56 1.75 15.47
C GLN A 428 12.91 0.44 15.93
N THR A 429 13.69 -0.54 16.38
CA THR A 429 13.18 -1.83 16.84
C THR A 429 12.86 -1.85 18.33
N GLN A 430 11.83 -2.59 18.74
CA GLN A 430 11.59 -2.91 20.15
C GLN A 430 12.54 -4.03 20.61
N ASN A 431 13.05 -3.94 21.83
CA ASN A 431 13.83 -5.03 22.45
C ASN A 431 12.92 -6.06 23.13
N LEU A 432 13.49 -7.16 23.64
CA LEU A 432 12.72 -8.25 24.27
C LEU A 432 11.94 -7.85 25.52
N VAL A 433 12.31 -6.74 26.19
CA VAL A 433 11.56 -6.18 27.32
C VAL A 433 10.42 -5.29 26.83
N THR A 434 10.66 -4.48 25.80
CA THR A 434 9.69 -3.50 25.30
C THR A 434 8.72 -4.09 24.28
N VAL A 435 9.01 -5.23 23.65
CA VAL A 435 8.17 -5.82 22.59
C VAL A 435 6.76 -6.19 23.07
N VAL A 436 6.58 -6.38 24.37
CA VAL A 436 5.27 -6.63 25.01
C VAL A 436 4.58 -5.37 25.54
N LEU A 437 5.26 -4.22 25.39
CA LEU A 437 4.77 -2.89 25.74
C LEU A 437 4.32 -2.16 24.47
N PRO A 438 3.55 -1.08 24.60
CA PRO A 438 3.11 -0.29 23.46
C PRO A 438 4.28 0.14 22.62
N ASP A 439 4.14 -0.06 21.32
CA ASP A 439 5.11 0.45 20.38
C ASP A 439 4.85 1.93 20.17
N THR A 440 5.85 2.74 20.50
CA THR A 440 5.73 4.21 20.54
C THR A 440 6.58 4.86 19.45
N PHE A 441 7.26 4.05 18.64
CA PHE A 441 8.06 4.52 17.54
C PHE A 441 7.24 4.50 16.24
N PRO A 442 7.38 5.52 15.38
CA PRO A 442 6.87 5.42 14.02
C PRO A 442 7.70 4.37 13.25
N HIS A 443 7.01 3.53 12.48
CA HIS A 443 7.62 2.55 11.59
C HIS A 443 7.11 2.72 10.17
N TYR A 444 7.77 2.04 9.24
CA TYR A 444 7.35 1.94 7.84
C TYR A 444 7.33 3.31 7.15
N ASN A 445 8.44 4.05 7.31
CA ASN A 445 8.62 5.36 6.68
C ASN A 445 9.66 5.23 5.56
N PRO A 446 9.29 4.70 4.39
CA PRO A 446 10.17 4.71 3.23
C PRO A 446 10.35 6.14 2.70
N PRO A 447 11.48 6.45 2.06
CA PRO A 447 11.52 7.52 1.05
C PRO A 447 10.38 7.34 0.04
N GLU A 448 9.57 8.39 -0.12
CA GLU A 448 8.39 8.41 -0.99
C GLU A 448 8.66 9.31 -2.21
N PRO A 449 8.18 8.95 -3.41
CA PRO A 449 8.15 9.88 -4.52
C PRO A 449 7.17 11.04 -4.26
N PRO A 450 7.21 12.12 -5.06
CA PRO A 450 6.26 13.21 -4.95
C PRO A 450 4.80 12.75 -5.09
N GLU A 451 3.84 13.57 -4.64
CA GLU A 451 2.42 13.18 -4.65
C GLU A 451 1.92 12.82 -6.06
N ILE A 452 1.14 11.74 -6.18
CA ILE A 452 0.60 11.25 -7.46
C ILE A 452 -0.33 12.30 -8.08
N PRO A 453 -0.08 12.81 -9.30
CA PRO A 453 -0.96 13.81 -9.89
C PRO A 453 -2.32 13.20 -10.27
N LYS A 454 -3.41 13.96 -10.10
CA LYS A 454 -4.72 13.56 -10.65
C LYS A 454 -4.71 13.72 -12.16
N VAL A 455 -5.32 12.80 -12.89
CA VAL A 455 -5.29 12.77 -14.37
C VAL A 455 -6.68 12.67 -14.96
N TYR A 456 -7.01 13.62 -15.84
CA TYR A 456 -8.12 13.52 -16.78
C TYR A 456 -7.58 13.23 -18.19
N ALA A 457 -8.22 12.33 -18.93
CA ALA A 457 -7.85 12.08 -20.32
C ALA A 457 -9.07 11.79 -21.19
N GLU A 458 -9.00 12.18 -22.46
CA GLU A 458 -10.11 12.00 -23.41
C GLU A 458 -9.61 11.66 -24.82
N ILE A 459 -10.39 10.84 -25.54
CA ILE A 459 -10.09 10.45 -26.91
C ILE A 459 -10.56 11.54 -27.88
N LEU A 460 -9.65 12.03 -28.72
CA LEU A 460 -9.93 13.02 -29.77
C LEU A 460 -9.57 12.48 -31.17
N LYS A 461 -9.99 13.25 -32.19
CA LYS A 461 -9.66 13.01 -33.61
C LYS A 461 -9.85 11.55 -34.06
N ASP A 462 -11.01 10.96 -33.78
CA ASP A 462 -11.32 9.56 -34.11
C ASP A 462 -10.28 8.56 -33.58
N GLY A 463 -9.77 8.77 -32.36
CA GLY A 463 -8.81 7.87 -31.72
C GLY A 463 -7.40 7.97 -32.28
N SER A 464 -7.08 9.05 -33.00
CA SER A 464 -5.70 9.36 -33.41
C SER A 464 -4.99 10.29 -32.43
N GLN A 465 -5.68 10.74 -31.39
CA GLN A 465 -5.13 11.57 -30.33
C GLN A 465 -5.82 11.23 -29.02
N ILE A 466 -5.06 11.20 -27.93
CA ILE A 466 -5.59 11.25 -26.57
C ILE A 466 -5.03 12.51 -25.94
N ASP A 467 -5.90 13.40 -25.48
CA ASP A 467 -5.50 14.54 -24.67
C ASP A 467 -5.41 14.11 -23.22
N VAL A 468 -4.34 14.55 -22.55
CA VAL A 468 -4.05 14.22 -21.15
C VAL A 468 -3.87 15.53 -20.38
N TYR A 469 -4.57 15.65 -19.27
CA TYR A 469 -4.55 16.78 -18.36
C TYR A 469 -4.24 16.28 -16.96
N TRP A 470 -3.41 17.01 -16.21
CA TRP A 470 -3.09 16.64 -14.83
C TRP A 470 -2.86 17.86 -13.96
N ASP A 471 -3.07 17.74 -12.66
CA ASP A 471 -2.82 18.81 -11.70
C ASP A 471 -1.36 18.88 -11.23
N ASN A 472 -0.98 19.98 -10.60
CA ASN A 472 0.38 20.22 -10.13
C ASN A 472 0.60 19.90 -8.64
N ARG A 473 -0.24 19.05 -8.02
CA ARG A 473 -0.15 18.79 -6.57
C ARG A 473 1.22 18.26 -6.13
N SER A 474 1.89 17.50 -7.00
CA SER A 474 3.21 16.93 -6.76
C SER A 474 4.29 17.98 -6.49
N GLU A 475 4.14 19.22 -7.00
CA GLU A 475 5.09 20.33 -6.75
C GLU A 475 5.14 20.76 -5.27
N PHE A 476 4.22 20.26 -4.45
CA PHE A 476 4.05 20.62 -3.05
C PHE A 476 4.33 19.42 -2.14
N SER A 477 4.98 18.37 -2.67
CA SER A 477 5.45 17.24 -1.87
C SER A 477 6.53 17.67 -0.87
N TYR A 478 6.58 16.94 0.24
CA TYR A 478 7.57 17.14 1.28
C TYR A 478 7.99 15.78 1.85
N ASP A 479 9.20 15.33 1.55
CA ASP A 479 9.75 14.06 2.02
C ASP A 479 10.76 14.26 3.15
N THR A 480 10.42 13.77 4.34
CA THR A 480 11.31 13.84 5.51
C THR A 480 12.52 12.90 5.43
N MET A 481 12.49 11.90 4.55
CA MET A 481 13.57 10.93 4.41
C MET A 481 14.72 11.44 3.52
N THR A 482 14.46 12.43 2.66
CA THR A 482 15.49 13.14 1.89
C THR A 482 16.60 13.68 2.80
N VAL A 483 16.24 14.23 3.97
CA VAL A 483 17.18 14.55 5.05
C VAL A 483 16.66 14.00 6.37
N LEU A 484 17.25 12.90 6.85
CA LEU A 484 16.82 12.22 8.07
C LEU A 484 16.71 13.17 9.27
N SER A 485 15.57 13.14 9.98
CA SER A 485 15.34 14.00 11.16
C SER A 485 16.43 13.85 12.24
N ALA A 486 17.08 12.68 12.33
CA ALA A 486 18.18 12.43 13.26
C ALA A 486 19.38 13.39 13.08
N VAL A 487 19.58 13.94 11.89
CA VAL A 487 20.70 14.85 11.57
C VAL A 487 20.27 16.31 11.35
N VAL A 488 18.99 16.62 11.56
CA VAL A 488 18.42 17.96 11.42
C VAL A 488 18.40 18.68 12.77
N GLY A 489 18.84 19.94 12.79
CA GLY A 489 18.73 20.80 13.95
C GLY A 489 19.93 21.72 14.13
N TRP A 490 20.03 22.31 15.32
CA TRP A 490 21.17 23.12 15.71
C TRP A 490 22.03 22.37 16.73
N GLN A 491 23.36 22.44 16.57
CA GLN A 491 24.31 21.96 17.58
C GLN A 491 24.42 22.96 18.73
N ASN A 492 24.65 22.47 19.96
CA ASN A 492 24.95 23.34 21.10
C ASN A 492 26.45 23.71 21.11
N PRO A 493 26.83 24.99 20.96
CA PRO A 493 28.23 25.40 20.98
C PRO A 493 28.98 25.13 22.29
N ALA A 494 28.25 24.84 23.38
CA ALA A 494 28.83 24.49 24.68
C ALA A 494 29.10 22.99 24.87
N PHE A 495 28.76 22.13 23.90
CA PHE A 495 28.97 20.69 23.97
C PHE A 495 30.39 20.29 23.53
N ASP A 496 31.03 19.36 24.25
CA ASP A 496 32.40 18.92 23.98
C ASP A 496 32.61 18.28 22.58
N GLY A 497 31.54 17.78 21.95
CA GLY A 497 31.56 17.19 20.61
C GLY A 497 31.11 18.14 19.48
N TYR A 498 30.95 19.43 19.77
CA TYR A 498 30.54 20.45 18.79
C TYR A 498 31.52 20.59 17.62
N LYS A 499 30.98 20.67 16.40
CA LYS A 499 31.73 20.86 15.16
C LYS A 499 31.50 22.29 14.63
N PRO A 500 32.49 23.20 14.73
CA PRO A 500 32.35 24.57 14.25
C PRO A 500 32.46 24.66 12.72
N GLY A 501 31.76 25.60 12.11
CA GLY A 501 31.86 25.93 10.69
C GLY A 501 31.08 25.02 9.74
N ILE A 502 30.22 24.15 10.28
CA ILE A 502 29.29 23.33 9.48
C ILE A 502 27.90 23.96 9.43
N ASP A 503 27.02 23.50 8.55
CA ASP A 503 25.70 24.07 8.28
C ASP A 503 24.80 24.18 9.52
N SER A 504 24.91 23.22 10.45
CA SER A 504 24.18 23.19 11.73
C SER A 504 24.84 23.99 12.87
N ASP A 505 25.91 24.73 12.59
CA ASP A 505 26.60 25.57 13.57
C ASP A 505 25.92 26.96 13.71
N PRO A 506 25.26 27.25 14.85
CA PRO A 506 24.58 28.53 15.04
C PRO A 506 25.53 29.75 15.10
N ASN A 507 26.85 29.55 15.29
CA ASN A 507 27.84 30.63 15.26
C ASN A 507 28.36 30.94 13.84
N PHE A 508 28.07 30.08 12.87
CA PHE A 508 28.53 30.23 11.49
C PHE A 508 27.47 30.86 10.57
N VAL A 509 26.20 30.80 10.98
CA VAL A 509 25.05 31.29 10.20
C VAL A 509 24.87 32.81 10.35
N ASP A 510 24.61 33.48 9.22
CA ASP A 510 24.16 34.87 9.21
C ASP A 510 22.66 34.93 9.50
N TRP A 511 22.32 35.46 10.68
CA TRP A 511 20.93 35.59 11.13
C TRP A 511 20.17 36.75 10.46
N SER A 512 20.85 37.59 9.68
CA SER A 512 20.23 38.70 8.96
C SER A 512 19.30 38.21 7.86
N GLY A 513 17.99 38.41 8.02
CA GLY A 513 16.99 37.97 7.05
C GLY A 513 16.64 36.48 7.11
N TYR A 514 17.19 35.76 8.10
CA TYR A 514 16.87 34.35 8.34
C TYR A 514 15.44 34.24 8.92
N PRO A 515 14.59 33.31 8.44
CA PRO A 515 13.22 33.18 8.94
C PRO A 515 13.19 32.80 10.43
N GLU A 516 12.31 33.42 11.21
CA GLU A 516 12.27 33.28 12.67
C GLU A 516 11.91 31.87 13.12
N GLU A 517 11.04 31.20 12.38
CA GLU A 517 10.55 29.84 12.61
C GLU A 517 11.67 28.78 12.58
N PHE A 518 12.77 29.02 11.86
CA PHE A 518 13.91 28.10 11.76
C PHE A 518 15.06 28.44 12.72
N LYS A 519 14.96 29.55 13.48
CA LYS A 519 16.01 29.95 14.42
C LYS A 519 16.01 29.08 15.67
N PRO A 520 17.19 28.82 16.26
CA PRO A 520 17.25 28.24 17.59
C PRO A 520 16.69 29.25 18.60
N ARG A 521 15.97 28.75 19.62
CA ARG A 521 15.42 29.61 20.68
C ARG A 521 16.51 29.97 21.68
N PHE A 522 17.34 30.94 21.33
CA PHE A 522 18.47 31.37 22.16
C PHE A 522 18.02 31.78 23.57
N GLY A 523 18.63 31.18 24.60
CA GLY A 523 18.35 31.48 26.01
C GLY A 523 17.12 30.78 26.59
N ASP A 524 16.39 29.99 25.80
CA ASP A 524 15.34 29.10 26.30
C ASP A 524 15.98 27.84 26.89
N ALA A 525 15.82 27.63 28.20
CA ALA A 525 16.37 26.48 28.91
C ALA A 525 15.73 25.14 28.50
N ASN A 526 14.57 25.18 27.85
CA ASN A 526 13.84 23.99 27.40
C ASN A 526 14.11 23.64 25.92
N TYR A 527 14.86 24.48 25.20
CA TYR A 527 15.19 24.23 23.81
C TYR A 527 16.03 22.95 23.66
N GLN A 528 15.52 21.99 22.89
CA GLN A 528 16.20 20.73 22.64
C GLN A 528 17.19 20.91 21.49
N TRP A 529 18.48 20.91 21.83
CA TRP A 529 19.54 20.92 20.83
C TRP A 529 19.78 19.51 20.28
N ASN A 530 20.15 19.42 19.01
CA ASN A 530 20.53 18.14 18.39
C ASN A 530 22.06 18.07 18.22
N MET A 531 22.73 17.27 19.07
CA MET A 531 24.19 17.14 19.03
C MET A 531 24.70 16.38 17.79
N ASN A 532 23.83 15.60 17.15
CA ASN A 532 24.14 14.87 15.94
C ASN A 532 23.83 15.68 14.67
N ALA A 533 23.31 16.91 14.82
CA ALA A 533 22.89 17.71 13.68
C ALA A 533 24.07 18.04 12.76
N THR A 534 23.92 17.74 11.48
CA THR A 534 24.82 18.15 10.41
C THR A 534 24.16 19.09 9.41
N VAL A 535 22.83 19.18 9.43
CA VAL A 535 22.01 20.04 8.57
C VAL A 535 21.10 20.91 9.45
N ASN A 536 21.01 22.20 9.16
CA ASN A 536 20.12 23.10 9.90
C ASN A 536 18.65 22.96 9.45
N PRO A 537 17.67 23.41 10.26
CA PRO A 537 16.25 23.28 9.95
C PRO A 537 15.80 23.94 8.62
N TYR A 538 16.42 25.04 8.21
CA TYR A 538 16.01 25.77 7.01
C TYR A 538 16.57 25.14 5.72
N THR A 539 17.85 24.74 5.73
CA THR A 539 18.44 23.93 4.64
C THR A 539 17.70 22.61 4.51
N SER A 540 17.38 21.95 5.63
CA SER A 540 16.56 20.74 5.61
C SER A 540 15.16 20.99 5.04
N HIS A 541 14.49 22.10 5.39
CA HIS A 541 13.17 22.43 4.84
C HIS A 541 13.19 22.53 3.32
N ARG A 542 14.20 23.17 2.73
CA ARG A 542 14.34 23.29 1.26
C ARG A 542 14.67 21.95 0.61
N LEU A 543 15.61 21.20 1.18
CA LEU A 543 15.99 19.87 0.66
C LEU A 543 14.84 18.87 0.69
N ARG A 544 13.98 18.93 1.70
CA ARG A 544 12.81 18.04 1.83
C ARG A 544 11.68 18.37 0.87
N HIS A 545 11.70 19.51 0.18
CA HIS A 545 10.84 19.77 -0.97
C HIS A 545 11.51 19.25 -2.25
N ASP A 546 11.36 17.96 -2.47
CA ASP A 546 12.18 17.12 -3.34
C ASP A 546 11.62 16.91 -4.75
N PHE A 547 10.43 17.45 -5.06
CA PHE A 547 9.85 17.38 -6.39
C PHE A 547 10.79 17.88 -7.49
N GLN A 548 10.98 17.06 -8.53
CA GLN A 548 11.79 17.42 -9.69
C GLN A 548 10.97 17.58 -10.97
N GLY A 549 9.98 16.73 -11.26
CA GLY A 549 9.29 16.82 -12.54
C GLY A 549 8.20 15.79 -12.80
N TYR A 550 7.75 15.76 -14.07
CA TYR A 550 6.69 14.89 -14.56
C TYR A 550 7.11 14.06 -15.78
N THR A 551 6.57 12.85 -15.91
CA THR A 551 6.73 12.00 -17.10
C THR A 551 5.36 11.52 -17.59
N LEU A 552 5.11 11.64 -18.90
CA LEU A 552 3.94 11.04 -19.54
C LEU A 552 4.31 9.67 -20.12
N TRP A 553 3.57 8.64 -19.72
CA TRP A 553 3.77 7.27 -20.15
C TRP A 553 2.61 6.76 -20.99
N GLY A 554 2.90 5.87 -21.93
CA GLY A 554 1.87 5.12 -22.65
C GLY A 554 2.33 3.77 -23.16
N ARG A 555 1.38 2.87 -23.39
CA ARG A 555 1.61 1.53 -23.98
C ARG A 555 0.34 0.96 -24.59
N SER A 556 0.45 -0.07 -25.42
CA SER A 556 -0.70 -0.67 -26.10
C SER A 556 -0.61 -2.19 -26.20
N GLY A 557 -1.71 -2.89 -25.92
CA GLY A 557 -1.84 -4.34 -26.13
C GLY A 557 -0.96 -5.22 -25.24
N SER A 558 -0.31 -4.65 -24.22
CA SER A 558 0.38 -5.34 -23.14
C SER A 558 0.06 -4.62 -21.84
N GLY A 559 -0.39 -5.38 -20.86
CA GLY A 559 -0.56 -4.98 -19.46
C GLY A 559 0.67 -5.31 -18.61
N SER A 560 1.76 -5.83 -19.20
CA SER A 560 3.03 -6.03 -18.49
C SER A 560 3.55 -4.70 -17.95
N GLN A 561 3.72 -4.59 -16.63
CA GLN A 561 4.18 -3.37 -15.96
C GLN A 561 5.55 -2.88 -16.46
N GLU A 562 6.30 -3.72 -17.17
CA GLU A 562 7.63 -3.37 -17.71
C GLU A 562 7.57 -2.77 -19.14
N ASP A 563 6.44 -2.85 -19.85
CA ASP A 563 6.33 -2.46 -21.27
C ASP A 563 5.93 -0.99 -21.51
N TRP A 564 6.17 -0.10 -20.56
CA TRP A 564 5.83 1.32 -20.70
C TRP A 564 6.79 2.06 -21.65
N THR A 565 6.25 2.96 -22.47
CA THR A 565 7.03 3.86 -23.30
C THR A 565 6.88 5.29 -22.80
N MET A 566 8.01 5.98 -22.60
CA MET A 566 8.04 7.39 -22.26
C MET A 566 7.62 8.21 -23.48
N MET A 567 6.53 8.97 -23.35
CA MET A 567 6.00 9.83 -24.41
C MET A 567 6.67 11.21 -24.38
N ASP A 568 6.78 11.78 -23.18
CA ASP A 568 7.49 13.03 -22.93
C ASP A 568 7.86 13.17 -21.44
N ARG A 569 8.82 14.02 -21.11
CA ARG A 569 9.28 14.28 -19.74
C ARG A 569 9.57 15.77 -19.55
N TRP A 570 9.33 16.29 -18.35
CA TRP A 570 9.56 17.68 -17.94
C TRP A 570 10.15 17.72 -16.53
N ASP A 571 10.86 18.78 -16.22
CA ASP A 571 11.53 18.99 -14.93
C ASP A 571 11.67 20.47 -14.60
N LYS A 572 11.62 20.78 -13.30
CA LYS A 572 11.98 22.08 -12.75
C LYS A 572 13.42 22.40 -13.14
N ILE A 573 13.68 23.67 -13.42
CA ILE A 573 15.04 24.19 -13.59
C ILE A 573 15.59 24.55 -12.21
N ASP A 574 16.72 23.97 -11.85
CA ASP A 574 17.34 24.23 -10.55
C ASP A 574 17.78 25.68 -10.42
N THR A 575 17.50 26.24 -9.26
CA THR A 575 17.93 27.58 -8.89
C THR A 575 19.38 27.54 -8.41
N ALA A 576 20.01 28.72 -8.29
CA ALA A 576 21.34 28.79 -7.68
C ALA A 576 21.32 28.35 -6.20
N GLN A 577 20.18 28.56 -5.51
CA GLN A 577 20.01 28.14 -4.12
C GLN A 577 19.92 26.61 -4.01
N ASP A 578 19.16 25.97 -4.90
CA ASP A 578 19.05 24.50 -4.97
C ASP A 578 20.44 23.85 -5.09
N LEU A 579 21.29 24.36 -6.01
CA LEU A 579 22.65 23.86 -6.21
C LEU A 579 23.57 24.05 -4.99
N VAL A 580 23.34 25.08 -4.18
CA VAL A 580 24.08 25.29 -2.92
C VAL A 580 23.61 24.27 -1.87
N ASP A 581 22.30 24.05 -1.77
CA ASP A 581 21.72 23.13 -0.79
C ASP A 581 22.13 21.68 -1.03
N TYR A 582 22.34 21.27 -2.28
CA TYR A 582 22.80 19.91 -2.61
C TYR A 582 24.15 19.54 -2.02
N ALA A 583 25.01 20.51 -1.70
CA ALA A 583 26.38 20.27 -1.25
C ALA A 583 26.58 20.68 0.22
N VAL A 584 25.81 20.10 1.14
CA VAL A 584 25.87 20.44 2.57
C VAL A 584 27.22 20.05 3.16
N ASN A 585 27.88 21.00 3.84
CA ASN A 585 29.20 20.85 4.46
C ASN A 585 30.33 20.52 3.47
N PHE A 586 30.27 21.03 2.23
CA PHE A 586 31.30 20.78 1.22
C PHE A 586 32.72 21.10 1.72
N GLY A 587 33.61 20.10 1.61
CA GLY A 587 35.00 20.20 2.05
C GLY A 587 35.25 19.80 3.52
N ASP A 588 34.22 19.48 4.30
CA ASP A 588 34.34 18.88 5.63
C ASP A 588 34.23 17.33 5.59
N SER A 589 34.68 16.69 6.67
CA SER A 589 34.48 15.25 6.93
C SER A 589 33.01 14.81 7.03
N VAL A 590 32.08 15.72 7.32
CA VAL A 590 30.63 15.46 7.37
C VAL A 590 29.89 15.92 6.11
N TYR A 591 30.61 16.08 4.99
CA TYR A 591 30.02 16.38 3.70
C TYR A 591 28.98 15.32 3.30
N VAL A 592 27.81 15.77 2.85
CA VAL A 592 26.76 14.92 2.30
C VAL A 592 26.29 15.52 0.98
N ASP A 593 26.17 14.67 -0.04
CA ASP A 593 25.60 15.02 -1.34
C ASP A 593 24.10 14.68 -1.36
N TYR A 594 23.28 15.70 -1.60
CA TYR A 594 21.82 15.61 -1.77
C TYR A 594 21.38 15.93 -3.21
N GLY A 595 22.31 16.12 -4.16
CA GLY A 595 22.02 16.66 -5.48
C GLY A 595 21.31 15.72 -6.45
N GLY A 596 21.60 14.42 -6.37
CA GLY A 596 20.87 13.39 -7.10
C GLY A 596 20.76 13.61 -8.61
N TYR A 597 19.61 13.22 -9.16
CA TYR A 597 19.29 13.41 -10.57
C TYR A 597 18.91 14.86 -10.85
N LEU A 598 19.78 15.58 -11.58
CA LEU A 598 19.60 17.00 -11.91
C LEU A 598 18.59 17.26 -13.06
N GLY A 599 17.87 16.25 -13.53
CA GLY A 599 16.93 16.42 -14.64
C GLY A 599 17.59 16.63 -16.01
N ILE A 600 16.84 17.24 -16.92
CA ILE A 600 17.21 17.59 -18.30
C ILE A 600 17.06 19.11 -18.59
N ASP A 601 16.75 19.91 -17.57
CA ASP A 601 16.52 21.35 -17.60
C ASP A 601 15.47 21.81 -18.65
N LYS A 602 14.42 21.01 -18.88
CA LYS A 602 13.40 21.34 -19.88
C LYS A 602 12.46 22.45 -19.42
N GLY A 603 12.27 22.60 -18.11
CA GLY A 603 11.21 23.40 -17.51
C GLY A 603 9.90 22.61 -17.43
N LEU A 604 9.03 23.06 -16.51
CA LEU A 604 7.72 22.47 -16.29
C LEU A 604 6.82 22.61 -17.54
N PRO A 605 5.73 21.83 -17.63
CA PRO A 605 4.89 21.81 -18.83
C PRO A 605 4.24 23.16 -19.15
N ASN A 606 4.01 23.40 -20.44
CA ASN A 606 3.22 24.51 -20.97
C ASN A 606 3.65 25.93 -20.48
N PRO A 607 4.93 26.34 -20.66
CA PRO A 607 5.40 27.67 -20.25
C PRO A 607 4.66 28.79 -21.01
N ASN A 608 4.11 29.74 -20.26
CA ASN A 608 3.34 30.90 -20.72
C ASN A 608 2.18 30.54 -21.67
N ALA A 609 1.61 29.34 -21.51
CA ALA A 609 0.51 28.88 -22.36
C ALA A 609 -0.83 29.55 -22.01
N TRP A 610 -0.99 30.03 -20.77
CA TRP A 610 -2.09 30.88 -20.38
C TRP A 610 -1.84 32.34 -20.78
N THR A 611 -2.71 32.90 -21.61
CA THR A 611 -2.46 34.16 -22.32
C THR A 611 -2.78 35.44 -21.53
N GLU A 612 -3.42 35.34 -20.37
CA GLU A 612 -3.82 36.48 -19.52
C GLU A 612 -2.66 36.96 -18.63
N THR A 613 -1.57 37.39 -19.24
CA THR A 613 -0.31 37.76 -18.54
C THR A 613 -0.46 38.87 -17.51
N ASP A 614 -1.46 39.74 -17.68
CA ASP A 614 -1.79 40.83 -16.74
C ASP A 614 -2.38 40.32 -15.42
N GLN A 615 -2.85 39.08 -15.38
CA GLN A 615 -3.45 38.46 -14.21
C GLN A 615 -2.47 37.55 -13.46
N TYR A 616 -1.23 37.36 -13.93
CA TYR A 616 -0.28 36.45 -13.29
C TYR A 616 -0.06 36.79 -11.81
N SER A 617 0.02 38.07 -11.47
CA SER A 617 0.21 38.54 -10.09
C SER A 617 -0.95 38.26 -9.13
N ASN A 618 -2.09 37.79 -9.64
CA ASN A 618 -3.20 37.34 -8.81
C ASN A 618 -3.02 35.90 -8.31
N TYR A 619 -2.02 35.18 -8.82
CA TYR A 619 -1.76 33.78 -8.47
C TYR A 619 -0.43 33.64 -7.73
N TYR A 620 -0.22 32.47 -7.11
CA TYR A 620 0.92 32.19 -6.25
C TYR A 620 1.83 31.10 -6.83
N ARG A 621 3.09 31.09 -6.38
CA ARG A 621 4.11 30.06 -6.64
C ARG A 621 5.06 29.94 -5.45
N PHE A 622 5.84 28.86 -5.38
CA PHE A 622 7.00 28.81 -4.50
C PHE A 622 8.14 29.69 -5.05
N ASP A 623 8.81 30.40 -4.14
CA ASP A 623 10.13 30.99 -4.38
C ASP A 623 11.26 29.97 -4.13
N ASP A 624 12.52 30.41 -4.28
CA ASP A 624 13.72 29.59 -4.08
C ASP A 624 13.89 29.10 -2.62
N SER A 625 13.03 29.56 -1.71
CA SER A 625 12.98 29.16 -0.31
C SER A 625 11.74 28.37 0.05
N TYR A 626 10.92 28.02 -0.95
CA TYR A 626 9.66 27.31 -0.79
C TYR A 626 8.62 28.08 0.06
N HIS A 627 8.65 29.41 0.02
CA HIS A 627 7.55 30.24 0.50
C HIS A 627 6.59 30.57 -0.65
N LEU A 628 5.28 30.54 -0.35
CA LEU A 628 4.27 30.96 -1.32
C LEU A 628 4.30 32.48 -1.50
N VAL A 629 4.63 32.91 -2.72
CA VAL A 629 4.70 34.32 -3.12
C VAL A 629 3.85 34.57 -4.37
N PRO A 630 3.31 35.79 -4.57
CA PRO A 630 2.62 36.14 -5.80
C PRO A 630 3.53 35.98 -7.02
N CYS A 631 3.02 35.48 -8.14
CA CYS A 631 3.78 35.36 -9.38
C CYS A 631 4.14 36.76 -9.92
N ALA A 632 5.38 36.95 -10.38
CA ALA A 632 5.74 38.20 -11.02
C ALA A 632 5.24 38.25 -12.48
N ALA A 633 4.85 39.44 -12.95
CA ALA A 633 4.31 39.62 -14.31
C ALA A 633 5.34 39.31 -15.43
N ASN A 634 6.64 39.29 -15.11
CA ASN A 634 7.74 39.02 -16.03
C ASN A 634 8.34 37.61 -15.89
N GLU A 635 7.78 36.77 -15.03
CA GLU A 635 8.23 35.39 -14.84
C GLU A 635 7.46 34.42 -15.72
N THR A 636 8.04 33.23 -15.90
CA THR A 636 7.38 32.15 -16.65
C THR A 636 6.24 31.57 -15.82
N PHE A 637 5.04 31.57 -16.39
CA PHE A 637 3.88 30.94 -15.79
C PHE A 637 3.63 29.58 -16.44
N TYR A 638 3.78 28.50 -15.68
CA TYR A 638 3.58 27.15 -16.18
C TYR A 638 2.11 26.72 -16.06
N GLY A 639 1.59 26.07 -17.10
CA GLY A 639 0.22 25.55 -17.12
C GLY A 639 -0.86 26.62 -17.13
N TRP A 640 -2.03 26.25 -16.61
CA TRP A 640 -3.23 27.09 -16.51
C TRP A 640 -3.82 27.02 -15.09
N PRO A 641 -4.50 28.08 -14.61
CA PRO A 641 -5.12 28.08 -13.29
C PRO A 641 -6.30 27.11 -13.19
N ILE A 642 -6.40 26.39 -12.07
CA ILE A 642 -7.55 25.53 -11.75
C ILE A 642 -8.68 26.34 -11.11
N TYR A 643 -8.34 27.32 -10.26
CA TYR A 643 -9.29 28.05 -9.42
C TYR A 643 -9.38 29.53 -9.79
N ASP A 644 -10.53 30.14 -9.53
CA ASP A 644 -10.78 31.56 -9.77
C ASP A 644 -10.21 32.42 -8.65
N HIS A 645 -9.34 33.36 -9.00
CA HIS A 645 -8.74 34.32 -8.07
C HIS A 645 -9.75 35.34 -7.48
N ASN A 646 -10.93 35.48 -8.09
CA ASN A 646 -11.97 36.40 -7.60
C ASN A 646 -12.88 35.75 -6.55
N VAL A 647 -12.76 34.45 -6.31
CA VAL A 647 -13.62 33.71 -5.41
C VAL A 647 -12.90 33.46 -4.08
N ASN A 648 -13.45 34.03 -3.02
CA ASN A 648 -13.07 33.83 -1.63
C ASN A 648 -14.22 33.22 -0.85
N TYR A 649 -13.90 32.52 0.24
CA TYR A 649 -14.95 32.08 1.16
C TYR A 649 -15.63 33.29 1.80
N ASP A 650 -16.95 33.32 1.72
CA ASP A 650 -17.79 34.27 2.44
C ASP A 650 -19.20 33.69 2.65
N ALA A 651 -20.05 34.45 3.35
CA ALA A 651 -21.42 34.04 3.61
C ALA A 651 -22.29 33.89 2.35
N ASN A 652 -21.93 34.53 1.22
CA ASN A 652 -22.64 34.40 -0.04
C ASN A 652 -22.27 33.08 -0.74
N ILE A 653 -20.99 32.73 -0.77
CA ILE A 653 -20.54 31.42 -1.27
C ILE A 653 -21.16 30.28 -0.46
N GLN A 654 -21.23 30.40 0.87
CA GLN A 654 -21.94 29.43 1.71
C GLN A 654 -23.42 29.31 1.31
N ALA A 655 -24.14 30.44 1.15
CA ALA A 655 -25.54 30.42 0.76
C ALA A 655 -25.78 29.80 -0.64
N GLN A 656 -24.84 29.98 -1.57
CA GLN A 656 -24.89 29.32 -2.88
C GLN A 656 -24.70 27.80 -2.76
N ALA A 657 -23.75 27.36 -1.92
CA ALA A 657 -23.54 25.94 -1.66
C ALA A 657 -24.76 25.28 -1.00
N ASP A 658 -25.42 25.96 -0.06
CA ASP A 658 -26.64 25.50 0.61
C ASP A 658 -27.82 25.40 -0.38
N GLN A 659 -27.91 26.36 -1.32
CA GLN A 659 -28.91 26.32 -2.38
C GLN A 659 -28.69 25.15 -3.34
N ILE A 660 -27.43 24.86 -3.72
CA ILE A 660 -27.08 23.69 -4.54
C ILE A 660 -27.53 22.40 -3.85
N ALA A 661 -27.26 22.25 -2.55
CA ALA A 661 -27.69 21.09 -1.77
C ALA A 661 -29.23 20.96 -1.72
N THR A 662 -29.93 22.09 -1.54
CA THR A 662 -31.40 22.12 -1.53
C THR A 662 -31.98 21.69 -2.88
N ASP A 663 -31.48 22.26 -3.98
CA ASP A 663 -31.94 22.00 -5.35
C ASP A 663 -31.68 20.55 -5.80
N HIS A 664 -30.71 19.87 -5.17
CA HIS A 664 -30.27 18.52 -5.52
C HIS A 664 -30.44 17.50 -4.39
N SER A 665 -31.27 17.77 -3.38
CA SER A 665 -31.47 16.94 -2.18
C SER A 665 -31.82 15.46 -2.39
N GLY A 666 -32.20 15.05 -3.61
CA GLY A 666 -32.42 13.65 -4.00
C GLY A 666 -31.28 13.01 -4.80
N LYS A 667 -30.12 13.67 -4.91
CA LYS A 667 -28.92 13.18 -5.59
C LYS A 667 -27.90 12.62 -4.59
N PRO A 668 -26.96 11.78 -5.03
CA PRO A 668 -25.86 11.34 -4.18
C PRO A 668 -25.04 12.51 -3.63
N THR A 669 -24.56 12.42 -2.38
CA THR A 669 -23.79 13.47 -1.70
C THR A 669 -22.58 13.93 -2.51
N GLN A 670 -21.81 12.99 -3.06
CA GLN A 670 -20.65 13.28 -3.93
C GLN A 670 -21.01 14.16 -5.13
N TYR A 671 -22.18 13.95 -5.73
CA TYR A 671 -22.64 14.79 -6.86
C TYR A 671 -22.93 16.23 -6.41
N ILE A 672 -23.51 16.40 -5.22
CA ILE A 672 -23.79 17.72 -4.64
C ILE A 672 -22.47 18.43 -4.31
N GLN A 673 -21.54 17.72 -3.66
CA GLN A 673 -20.20 18.23 -3.35
C GLN A 673 -19.47 18.66 -4.63
N GLN A 674 -19.47 17.86 -5.69
CA GLN A 674 -18.90 18.25 -6.99
C GLN A 674 -19.45 19.59 -7.50
N LEU A 675 -20.78 19.78 -7.46
CA LEU A 675 -21.40 21.04 -7.89
C LEU A 675 -21.01 22.22 -6.98
N GLN A 676 -20.89 22.01 -5.67
CA GLN A 676 -20.45 23.03 -4.72
C GLN A 676 -18.99 23.43 -4.95
N ALA A 677 -18.09 22.46 -5.17
CA ALA A 677 -16.69 22.73 -5.46
C ALA A 677 -16.52 23.58 -6.73
N ARG A 678 -17.39 23.41 -7.75
CA ARG A 678 -17.35 24.21 -8.98
C ARG A 678 -17.54 25.71 -8.76
N LEU A 679 -18.05 26.16 -7.60
CA LEU A 679 -18.12 27.58 -7.25
C LEU A 679 -16.74 28.27 -7.23
N PHE A 680 -15.67 27.51 -6.99
CA PHE A 680 -14.29 28.01 -6.94
C PHE A 680 -13.51 27.79 -8.25
N LYS A 681 -14.09 27.11 -9.24
CA LYS A 681 -13.43 26.74 -10.48
C LYS A 681 -13.10 27.97 -11.32
N HIS A 682 -11.92 27.97 -11.95
CA HIS A 682 -11.57 28.99 -12.92
C HIS A 682 -12.56 29.01 -14.12
N PRO A 683 -13.08 30.18 -14.55
CA PRO A 683 -14.16 30.25 -15.54
C PRO A 683 -13.83 29.64 -16.92
N GLN A 684 -12.55 29.60 -17.29
CA GLN A 684 -12.09 29.03 -18.57
C GLN A 684 -11.89 27.51 -18.53
N LEU A 685 -11.90 26.88 -17.35
CA LEU A 685 -11.70 25.45 -17.19
C LEU A 685 -13.02 24.70 -17.43
N ARG A 686 -12.98 23.61 -18.19
CA ARG A 686 -14.15 22.73 -18.41
C ARG A 686 -14.53 21.98 -17.14
N ASP A 687 -15.83 21.76 -16.97
CA ASP A 687 -16.39 21.05 -15.81
C ASP A 687 -15.79 19.65 -15.67
N GLU A 688 -15.72 18.87 -16.76
CA GLU A 688 -15.25 17.48 -16.71
C GLU A 688 -13.78 17.36 -16.29
N ILE A 689 -12.96 18.38 -16.63
CA ILE A 689 -11.55 18.42 -16.24
C ILE A 689 -11.44 18.86 -14.78
N TYR A 690 -12.20 19.89 -14.37
CA TYR A 690 -12.19 20.35 -12.99
C TYR A 690 -12.62 19.27 -12.00
N ASP A 691 -13.71 18.56 -12.29
CA ASP A 691 -14.24 17.54 -11.38
C ASP A 691 -13.23 16.43 -11.10
N GLU A 692 -12.38 16.11 -12.09
CA GLU A 692 -11.32 15.11 -11.93
C GLU A 692 -10.09 15.68 -11.21
N LEU A 693 -9.73 16.94 -11.47
CA LEU A 693 -8.49 17.56 -10.98
C LEU A 693 -8.64 18.31 -9.65
N VAL A 694 -9.86 18.57 -9.19
CA VAL A 694 -10.09 19.36 -7.98
C VAL A 694 -9.42 18.73 -6.76
N ASP A 695 -8.69 19.56 -6.02
CA ASP A 695 -8.23 19.26 -4.67
C ASP A 695 -9.30 19.76 -3.69
N THR A 696 -10.12 18.83 -3.18
CA THR A 696 -11.23 19.15 -2.28
C THR A 696 -10.72 19.85 -1.03
N LYS A 697 -9.56 19.44 -0.49
CA LYS A 697 -8.93 20.03 0.71
C LYS A 697 -8.69 21.54 0.64
N LEU A 698 -8.78 22.15 -0.55
CA LEU A 698 -8.66 23.59 -0.79
C LEU A 698 -10.00 24.32 -0.92
N ILE A 699 -11.11 23.61 -0.76
CA ILE A 699 -12.49 24.12 -0.84
C ILE A 699 -13.01 24.35 0.58
N PRO A 700 -13.14 25.61 1.02
CA PRO A 700 -13.64 25.95 2.35
C PRO A 700 -15.18 25.87 2.39
N LEU A 701 -15.74 24.69 2.21
CA LEU A 701 -17.17 24.43 2.36
C LEU A 701 -17.38 23.15 3.18
N PRO A 702 -18.48 23.03 3.96
CA PRO A 702 -18.75 21.82 4.73
C PRO A 702 -18.69 20.55 3.87
N GLY A 703 -17.95 19.55 4.33
CA GLY A 703 -17.75 18.27 3.63
C GLY A 703 -16.75 18.33 2.48
N HIS A 704 -15.75 19.23 2.52
CA HIS A 704 -14.70 19.33 1.51
C HIS A 704 -13.27 19.36 2.07
N GLY A 705 -13.04 19.12 3.35
CA GLY A 705 -11.72 19.16 4.02
C GLY A 705 -11.17 20.57 4.24
N GLY A 706 -11.41 21.51 3.33
CA GLY A 706 -11.01 22.91 3.52
C GLY A 706 -11.83 23.67 4.56
N GLN A 707 -12.94 23.11 5.08
CA GLN A 707 -13.78 23.79 6.07
C GLN A 707 -13.10 24.03 7.41
N VAL A 708 -12.01 23.30 7.72
CA VAL A 708 -11.22 23.48 8.95
C VAL A 708 -10.67 24.90 9.11
N ALA A 709 -10.51 25.64 8.01
CA ALA A 709 -10.09 27.03 8.03
C ALA A 709 -11.22 28.00 8.43
N ILE A 710 -12.49 27.60 8.35
CA ILE A 710 -13.63 28.49 8.59
C ILE A 710 -13.64 28.97 10.05
N GLY A 711 -13.57 30.29 10.24
CA GLY A 711 -13.54 30.92 11.56
C GLY A 711 -12.15 31.43 11.97
N ASP A 712 -11.12 31.14 11.17
CA ASP A 712 -9.77 31.69 11.29
C ASP A 712 -9.40 32.41 9.98
N ASP A 713 -9.29 33.75 10.04
CA ASP A 713 -9.00 34.58 8.87
C ASP A 713 -7.60 34.34 8.29
N ASP A 714 -6.62 33.99 9.13
CA ASP A 714 -5.25 33.71 8.69
C ASP A 714 -5.21 32.34 7.99
N ALA A 715 -5.89 31.33 8.54
CA ALA A 715 -6.02 30.02 7.92
C ALA A 715 -6.78 30.08 6.58
N LEU A 716 -7.85 30.86 6.48
CA LEU A 716 -8.58 31.08 5.21
C LEU A 716 -7.71 31.77 4.16
N THR A 717 -6.86 32.71 4.59
CA THR A 717 -5.94 33.41 3.71
C THR A 717 -4.86 32.47 3.18
N ASP A 718 -4.26 31.65 4.03
CA ASP A 718 -3.29 30.63 3.63
C ASP A 718 -3.91 29.60 2.67
N LEU A 719 -5.12 29.11 2.98
CA LEU A 719 -5.86 28.19 2.12
C LEU A 719 -6.15 28.81 0.75
N HIS A 720 -6.50 30.10 0.71
CA HIS A 720 -6.69 30.83 -0.54
C HIS A 720 -5.39 30.91 -1.35
N HIS A 721 -4.25 31.23 -0.74
CA HIS A 721 -2.97 31.27 -1.43
C HIS A 721 -2.57 29.90 -1.99
N LYS A 722 -2.74 28.83 -1.21
CA LYS A 722 -2.52 27.44 -1.65
C LYS A 722 -3.41 27.09 -2.84
N ARG A 723 -4.70 27.45 -2.80
CA ARG A 723 -5.63 27.27 -3.91
C ARG A 723 -5.17 28.01 -5.17
N LEU A 724 -4.73 29.25 -5.03
CA LEU A 724 -4.21 30.05 -6.14
C LEU A 724 -2.78 29.68 -6.58
N ALA A 725 -2.13 28.72 -5.93
CA ALA A 725 -0.91 28.10 -6.40
C ALA A 725 -1.16 26.87 -7.29
N ARG A 726 -2.38 26.31 -7.30
CA ARG A 726 -2.72 25.13 -8.10
C ARG A 726 -2.86 25.44 -9.59
N ARG A 727 -2.36 24.52 -10.41
CA ARG A 727 -2.32 24.57 -11.88
C ARG A 727 -2.70 23.22 -12.45
N TYR A 728 -3.15 23.25 -13.70
CA TYR A 728 -3.21 22.05 -14.52
C TYR A 728 -2.32 22.19 -15.75
N TYR A 729 -1.80 21.05 -16.18
CA TYR A 729 -0.97 20.87 -17.35
C TYR A 729 -1.73 20.11 -18.44
N ARG A 730 -1.22 20.17 -19.68
CA ARG A 730 -1.81 19.48 -20.82
C ARG A 730 -0.74 18.95 -21.77
N SER A 731 -0.91 17.70 -22.20
CA SER A 731 -0.14 17.09 -23.29
C SER A 731 -1.04 16.22 -24.18
N GLU A 732 -0.49 15.68 -25.27
CA GLU A 732 -1.20 14.84 -26.22
C GLU A 732 -0.38 13.58 -26.59
N ILE A 733 -1.07 12.44 -26.68
CA ILE A 733 -0.52 11.19 -27.22
C ILE A 733 -1.04 11.02 -28.64
N MET A 734 -0.13 11.03 -29.61
CA MET A 734 -0.46 10.95 -31.03
C MET A 734 -0.41 9.52 -31.56
N TYR A 735 -1.44 9.17 -32.35
CA TYR A 735 -1.59 7.91 -33.06
C TYR A 735 -1.56 6.64 -32.19
N PRO A 736 -2.31 6.58 -31.05
CA PRO A 736 -2.43 5.35 -30.30
C PRO A 736 -3.12 4.28 -31.16
N ARG A 737 -2.75 3.03 -30.93
CA ARG A 737 -3.24 1.92 -31.76
C ARG A 737 -4.73 1.69 -31.52
N LYS A 738 -5.51 1.66 -32.60
CA LYS A 738 -6.97 1.58 -32.52
C LYS A 738 -7.49 0.15 -32.34
N GLY A 739 -8.60 0.01 -31.62
CA GLY A 739 -9.36 -1.23 -31.44
C GLY A 739 -8.78 -2.23 -30.43
N ILE A 740 -7.60 -1.94 -29.88
CA ILE A 740 -7.03 -2.62 -28.71
C ILE A 740 -6.85 -1.60 -27.59
N GLU A 741 -6.69 -2.07 -26.37
CA GLU A 741 -6.48 -1.23 -25.21
C GLU A 741 -5.16 -0.43 -25.33
N TYR A 742 -5.23 0.79 -24.82
CA TYR A 742 -4.14 1.73 -24.69
C TYR A 742 -4.13 2.24 -23.25
N TYR A 743 -3.02 2.02 -22.57
CA TYR A 743 -2.81 2.46 -21.20
C TYR A 743 -1.99 3.75 -21.21
N LEU A 744 -2.35 4.70 -20.37
CA LEU A 744 -1.58 5.91 -20.11
C LEU A 744 -1.53 6.20 -18.62
N ALA A 745 -0.47 6.88 -18.18
CA ALA A 745 -0.30 7.37 -16.81
C ALA A 745 0.60 8.62 -16.84
N VAL A 746 0.46 9.49 -15.85
CA VAL A 746 1.37 10.62 -15.64
C VAL A 746 2.05 10.42 -14.30
N THR A 747 3.37 10.40 -14.27
CA THR A 747 4.12 10.19 -13.04
C THR A 747 4.82 11.46 -12.61
N ALA A 748 4.99 11.64 -11.31
CA ALA A 748 5.87 12.64 -10.73
C ALA A 748 7.14 11.97 -10.22
N TYR A 749 8.27 12.67 -10.24
CA TYR A 749 9.54 12.14 -9.75
C TYR A 749 10.35 13.19 -9.01
N ASP A 750 11.19 12.72 -8.10
CA ASP A 750 12.15 13.50 -7.31
C ASP A 750 13.57 13.41 -7.89
N ARG A 751 14.58 13.71 -7.07
CA ARG A 751 16.00 13.64 -7.43
C ARG A 751 16.70 12.40 -6.87
N GLY A 752 16.05 11.66 -5.99
CA GLY A 752 16.62 10.56 -5.23
C GLY A 752 17.43 11.03 -4.05
N ILE A 753 18.02 10.07 -3.34
CA ILE A 753 18.79 10.30 -2.12
C ILE A 753 20.17 9.66 -2.28
N PRO A 754 21.14 10.35 -2.93
CA PRO A 754 22.47 9.80 -3.19
C PRO A 754 23.20 9.36 -1.92
N SER A 755 22.97 10.08 -0.82
CA SER A 755 23.53 9.74 0.49
C SER A 755 23.09 8.37 1.02
N GLN A 756 22.03 7.78 0.45
CA GLN A 756 21.50 6.44 0.76
C GLN A 756 21.61 5.47 -0.43
N ASP A 757 22.40 5.79 -1.47
CA ASP A 757 22.48 5.01 -2.72
C ASP A 757 21.10 4.79 -3.37
N LEU A 758 20.24 5.80 -3.27
CA LEU A 758 18.89 5.78 -3.81
C LEU A 758 18.83 6.68 -5.05
N ASN A 759 18.47 6.10 -6.20
CA ASN A 759 18.17 6.86 -7.41
C ASN A 759 16.86 7.64 -7.26
N PHE A 760 16.58 8.52 -8.23
CA PHE A 760 15.30 9.22 -8.27
C PHE A 760 14.13 8.23 -8.18
N LEU A 761 13.14 8.57 -7.35
CA LEU A 761 11.90 7.84 -7.24
C LEU A 761 10.88 8.47 -8.18
N GLU A 762 9.99 7.62 -8.69
CA GLU A 762 8.92 8.03 -9.56
C GLU A 762 7.64 7.33 -9.09
N THR A 763 6.52 8.06 -9.07
CA THR A 763 5.23 7.52 -8.64
C THR A 763 4.78 6.33 -9.50
N GLY A 764 3.97 5.45 -8.91
CA GLY A 764 3.40 4.28 -9.60
C GLY A 764 2.63 4.63 -10.89
N ARG A 765 2.59 3.67 -11.82
CA ARG A 765 1.89 3.74 -13.13
C ARG A 765 0.68 2.82 -13.21
N ASP A 766 0.25 2.27 -12.07
CA ASP A 766 -0.82 1.30 -11.98
C ASP A 766 -2.21 1.97 -11.84
N LYS A 767 -3.25 1.15 -11.72
CA LYS A 767 -4.65 1.58 -11.65
C LYS A 767 -4.94 2.43 -10.41
N ASP A 768 -4.35 2.05 -9.28
CA ASP A 768 -4.60 2.68 -7.99
C ASP A 768 -3.80 3.97 -7.85
N ALA A 769 -2.87 4.26 -8.78
CA ALA A 769 -2.26 5.56 -8.98
C ALA A 769 -3.15 6.45 -9.87
N ASN A 770 -2.85 6.56 -11.17
CA ASN A 770 -3.64 7.38 -12.10
C ASN A 770 -3.75 6.80 -13.52
N MET A 771 -3.51 5.51 -13.67
CA MET A 771 -3.59 4.86 -14.98
C MET A 771 -4.98 4.98 -15.57
N LYS A 772 -5.08 5.47 -16.81
CA LYS A 772 -6.30 5.44 -17.61
C LYS A 772 -6.16 4.45 -18.75
N VAL A 773 -7.24 3.71 -19.02
CA VAL A 773 -7.28 2.71 -20.09
C VAL A 773 -8.35 3.08 -21.10
N PHE A 774 -7.94 3.18 -22.36
CA PHE A 774 -8.82 3.52 -23.47
C PHE A 774 -8.79 2.44 -24.56
N PHE A 775 -9.85 2.33 -25.34
CA PHE A 775 -9.87 1.66 -26.63
C PHE A 775 -9.97 2.74 -27.72
N PRO A 776 -8.83 3.24 -28.25
CA PRO A 776 -8.84 4.26 -29.27
C PRO A 776 -9.62 3.79 -30.49
N GLY A 777 -10.48 4.64 -31.02
CA GLY A 777 -11.42 4.27 -32.07
C GLY A 777 -12.20 5.47 -32.60
N THR A 778 -13.16 5.21 -33.46
CA THR A 778 -14.00 6.26 -34.05
C THR A 778 -14.85 6.94 -32.98
N LEU A 779 -14.93 8.27 -33.03
CA LEU A 779 -15.88 9.02 -32.19
C LEU A 779 -17.27 8.99 -32.83
N ALA A 780 -18.28 9.35 -32.03
CA ALA A 780 -19.67 9.37 -32.46
C ALA A 780 -19.87 10.26 -33.71
N LYS A 781 -20.63 9.78 -34.70
CA LYS A 781 -20.89 10.49 -35.96
C LYS A 781 -22.37 10.47 -36.32
N GLU A 782 -22.89 11.62 -36.72
CA GLU A 782 -24.25 11.74 -37.27
C GLU A 782 -24.39 11.03 -38.63
N ASN A 783 -23.32 11.02 -39.43
CA ASN A 783 -23.34 10.36 -40.73
C ASN A 783 -23.19 8.83 -40.59
N MET A 784 -24.29 8.13 -40.84
CA MET A 784 -24.39 6.66 -40.74
C MET A 784 -23.89 5.90 -41.99
N ASP A 785 -23.48 6.57 -43.06
CA ASP A 785 -23.13 5.91 -44.32
C ASP A 785 -21.91 5.00 -44.21
N ASN A 786 -20.99 5.37 -43.32
CA ASN A 786 -19.70 4.71 -43.09
C ASN A 786 -19.70 3.84 -41.82
N ILE A 787 -20.86 3.36 -41.36
CA ILE A 787 -20.91 2.34 -40.30
C ILE A 787 -20.48 0.99 -40.88
N TYR A 788 -19.48 0.35 -40.28
CA TYR A 788 -19.02 -1.00 -40.65
C TYR A 788 -18.48 -1.77 -39.45
N VAL A 789 -18.13 -3.04 -39.68
CA VAL A 789 -17.64 -3.98 -38.67
C VAL A 789 -16.16 -4.26 -38.90
N ILE A 790 -15.37 -4.36 -37.83
CA ILE A 790 -13.95 -4.73 -37.87
C ILE A 790 -13.61 -5.84 -36.85
N PRO A 791 -12.77 -6.82 -37.19
CA PRO A 791 -12.38 -7.16 -38.55
C PRO A 791 -13.58 -7.65 -39.39
N ASN A 792 -13.52 -7.42 -40.70
CA ASN A 792 -14.48 -7.97 -41.66
C ASN A 792 -13.73 -8.34 -42.96
N PRO A 793 -13.59 -9.64 -43.30
CA PRO A 793 -14.10 -10.80 -42.55
C PRO A 793 -13.36 -11.00 -41.22
N TYR A 794 -14.06 -11.56 -40.24
CA TYR A 794 -13.44 -12.20 -39.07
C TYR A 794 -12.99 -13.61 -39.47
N ILE A 795 -11.72 -13.99 -39.24
CA ILE A 795 -11.13 -15.25 -39.73
C ILE A 795 -10.51 -16.05 -38.60
N GLY A 796 -11.28 -16.91 -37.93
CA GLY A 796 -10.86 -17.81 -36.86
C GLY A 796 -10.46 -17.10 -35.57
N SER A 797 -9.49 -16.20 -35.67
CA SER A 797 -8.96 -15.33 -34.63
C SER A 797 -8.75 -13.90 -35.14
N SER A 798 -8.70 -12.95 -34.21
CA SER A 798 -8.36 -11.56 -34.46
C SER A 798 -7.37 -11.03 -33.41
N LYS A 799 -6.76 -9.87 -33.68
CA LYS A 799 -5.94 -9.18 -32.68
C LYS A 799 -6.75 -8.55 -31.54
N PHE A 800 -8.08 -8.57 -31.62
CA PHE A 800 -8.98 -8.09 -30.57
C PHE A 800 -9.43 -9.22 -29.64
N ASP A 801 -9.13 -10.48 -30.00
CA ASP A 801 -9.47 -11.62 -29.18
C ASP A 801 -8.47 -11.79 -28.04
N GLY A 802 -8.86 -12.55 -27.02
CA GLY A 802 -7.97 -12.91 -25.94
C GLY A 802 -8.57 -14.00 -25.07
N ARG A 803 -8.54 -13.82 -23.74
CA ARG A 803 -8.97 -14.81 -22.78
C ARG A 803 -9.67 -14.18 -21.57
N ARG A 804 -10.96 -14.47 -21.44
CA ARG A 804 -11.75 -14.19 -20.24
C ARG A 804 -11.44 -15.24 -19.17
N GLU A 805 -11.67 -14.84 -17.93
CA GLU A 805 -11.57 -15.74 -16.80
C GLU A 805 -12.59 -16.89 -16.94
N GLY A 806 -12.15 -18.11 -16.62
CA GLY A 806 -12.96 -19.33 -16.79
C GLY A 806 -13.18 -19.80 -18.25
N ASP A 807 -12.59 -19.14 -19.26
CA ASP A 807 -12.65 -19.56 -20.66
C ASP A 807 -11.32 -20.17 -21.12
N GLU A 808 -11.02 -21.39 -20.68
CA GLU A 808 -9.75 -22.06 -20.96
C GLU A 808 -9.46 -22.27 -22.45
N LYS A 809 -10.50 -22.31 -23.29
CA LYS A 809 -10.38 -22.52 -24.74
C LYS A 809 -10.36 -21.21 -25.53
N GLY A 810 -10.70 -20.09 -24.90
CA GLY A 810 -10.79 -18.77 -25.55
C GLY A 810 -11.90 -18.68 -26.62
N ASP A 811 -12.80 -19.65 -26.71
CA ASP A 811 -13.84 -19.71 -27.75
C ASP A 811 -15.02 -18.78 -27.46
N LYS A 812 -15.12 -18.28 -26.22
CA LYS A 812 -16.06 -17.25 -25.77
C LYS A 812 -15.37 -15.90 -25.50
N SER A 813 -14.10 -15.76 -25.89
CA SER A 813 -13.26 -14.58 -25.66
C SER A 813 -12.87 -13.90 -26.97
N ARG A 814 -13.84 -13.77 -27.88
CA ARG A 814 -13.69 -13.18 -29.21
C ARG A 814 -14.20 -11.75 -29.23
N ARG A 815 -13.72 -10.93 -30.17
CA ARG A 815 -14.20 -9.56 -30.31
C ARG A 815 -14.23 -9.07 -31.76
N ILE A 816 -15.33 -8.43 -32.12
CA ILE A 816 -15.43 -7.53 -33.26
C ILE A 816 -15.98 -6.18 -32.79
N TRP A 817 -15.72 -5.13 -33.54
CA TRP A 817 -16.20 -3.78 -33.26
C TRP A 817 -17.11 -3.29 -34.38
N PHE A 818 -18.24 -2.70 -34.02
CA PHE A 818 -19.02 -1.80 -34.87
C PHE A 818 -18.44 -0.40 -34.71
N VAL A 819 -18.15 0.30 -35.81
CA VAL A 819 -17.47 1.61 -35.80
C VAL A 819 -18.23 2.67 -36.60
N ASN A 820 -17.92 3.94 -36.33
CA ASN A 820 -18.61 5.15 -36.83
C ASN A 820 -20.09 5.21 -36.42
N LEU A 821 -20.43 4.72 -35.23
CA LEU A 821 -21.80 4.75 -34.71
C LEU A 821 -22.22 6.18 -34.32
N PRO A 822 -23.53 6.51 -34.39
CA PRO A 822 -24.10 7.70 -33.73
C PRO A 822 -23.99 7.61 -32.21
N MET A 823 -24.10 8.75 -31.52
CA MET A 823 -23.97 8.82 -30.05
C MET A 823 -24.91 7.86 -29.34
N GLU A 824 -26.18 7.79 -29.76
CA GLU A 824 -27.15 6.87 -29.19
C GLU A 824 -27.81 6.05 -30.32
N CYS A 825 -27.59 4.73 -30.31
CA CYS A 825 -28.17 3.85 -31.32
C CYS A 825 -28.42 2.42 -30.81
N THR A 826 -29.26 1.67 -31.53
CA THR A 826 -29.45 0.23 -31.30
C THR A 826 -28.92 -0.55 -32.49
N VAL A 827 -27.95 -1.44 -32.22
CA VAL A 827 -27.38 -2.35 -33.22
C VAL A 827 -28.05 -3.71 -33.10
N ARG A 828 -28.66 -4.20 -34.17
CA ARG A 828 -29.29 -5.53 -34.23
C ARG A 828 -28.58 -6.40 -35.24
N ILE A 829 -28.28 -7.62 -34.85
CA ILE A 829 -27.47 -8.56 -35.63
C ILE A 829 -28.36 -9.74 -36.03
N TYR A 830 -28.36 -10.08 -37.32
CA TYR A 830 -29.21 -11.10 -37.91
C TYR A 830 -28.40 -12.13 -38.70
N THR A 831 -28.90 -13.36 -38.75
CA THR A 831 -28.47 -14.33 -39.76
C THR A 831 -28.93 -13.88 -41.15
N LEU A 832 -28.37 -14.47 -42.22
CA LEU A 832 -28.85 -14.22 -43.58
C LEU A 832 -30.34 -14.61 -43.79
N ALA A 833 -30.86 -15.52 -42.96
CA ALA A 833 -32.26 -15.92 -42.96
C ALA A 833 -33.19 -14.90 -42.25
N GLY A 834 -32.63 -13.89 -41.58
CA GLY A 834 -33.39 -12.86 -40.86
C GLY A 834 -33.63 -13.17 -39.38
N ASP A 835 -33.02 -14.22 -38.83
CA ASP A 835 -33.15 -14.54 -37.40
C ASP A 835 -32.32 -13.55 -36.56
N LEU A 836 -32.94 -12.96 -35.53
CA LEU A 836 -32.24 -12.06 -34.61
C LEU A 836 -31.31 -12.86 -33.69
N VAL A 837 -30.02 -12.55 -33.78
CA VAL A 837 -28.93 -13.19 -33.02
C VAL A 837 -28.67 -12.45 -31.72
N LYS A 838 -28.53 -11.12 -31.79
CA LYS A 838 -28.15 -10.25 -30.68
C LYS A 838 -28.66 -8.82 -30.93
N GLU A 839 -29.01 -8.13 -29.86
CA GLU A 839 -29.27 -6.69 -29.82
C GLU A 839 -28.26 -6.03 -28.87
N LEU A 840 -27.70 -4.90 -29.28
CA LEU A 840 -26.72 -4.11 -28.54
C LEU A 840 -27.22 -2.67 -28.43
N HIS A 841 -27.22 -2.12 -27.22
CA HIS A 841 -27.60 -0.73 -26.96
C HIS A 841 -26.34 0.09 -26.79
N HIS A 842 -26.11 1.03 -27.70
CA HIS A 842 -24.94 1.90 -27.69
C HIS A 842 -25.34 3.30 -27.25
N ASN A 843 -24.65 3.79 -26.23
CA ASN A 843 -24.78 5.15 -25.70
C ASN A 843 -23.37 5.72 -25.47
N GLY A 844 -22.70 6.12 -26.55
CA GLY A 844 -21.39 6.75 -26.51
C GLY A 844 -20.28 5.89 -25.91
N ALA A 845 -19.33 6.57 -25.28
CA ALA A 845 -18.18 5.94 -24.61
C ALA A 845 -18.66 5.17 -23.38
N HIS A 846 -18.17 3.94 -23.21
CA HIS A 846 -18.58 3.05 -22.13
C HIS A 846 -17.45 2.10 -21.73
N MET A 847 -17.53 1.52 -20.54
CA MET A 847 -16.59 0.50 -20.08
C MET A 847 -16.76 -0.79 -20.86
N THR A 848 -15.66 -1.35 -21.33
CA THR A 848 -15.60 -2.63 -22.03
C THR A 848 -14.46 -3.47 -21.47
N ASP A 849 -14.59 -4.80 -21.57
CA ASP A 849 -13.62 -5.73 -20.99
C ASP A 849 -12.25 -5.67 -21.70
N ILE A 850 -11.18 -5.98 -20.99
CA ILE A 850 -9.87 -6.24 -21.59
C ILE A 850 -9.69 -7.73 -21.74
N LEU A 851 -9.48 -8.18 -22.98
CA LEU A 851 -9.35 -9.60 -23.31
C LEU A 851 -7.89 -10.07 -23.32
N THR A 852 -6.93 -9.17 -23.46
CA THR A 852 -5.50 -9.52 -23.48
C THR A 852 -5.10 -10.28 -22.20
N ILE A 853 -4.23 -11.30 -22.35
CA ILE A 853 -3.84 -12.20 -21.25
C ILE A 853 -3.08 -11.43 -20.17
N SER A 854 -2.05 -10.69 -20.59
CA SER A 854 -1.32 -9.76 -19.73
C SER A 854 -2.11 -8.45 -19.68
N LYS A 855 -3.14 -8.34 -18.86
CA LYS A 855 -3.92 -7.10 -18.68
C LYS A 855 -3.64 -6.51 -17.31
N ALA A 856 -3.41 -5.20 -17.26
CA ALA A 856 -3.20 -4.48 -15.99
C ALA A 856 -4.50 -4.02 -15.32
N ASP A 857 -5.61 -4.10 -16.04
CA ASP A 857 -6.95 -3.90 -15.50
C ASP A 857 -7.92 -4.84 -16.23
N SER A 858 -9.12 -5.00 -15.69
CA SER A 858 -10.18 -5.81 -16.26
C SER A 858 -10.98 -5.07 -17.34
N GLN A 859 -10.98 -3.73 -17.34
CA GLN A 859 -11.83 -2.91 -18.21
C GLN A 859 -11.12 -1.63 -18.70
N GLY A 860 -11.65 -1.02 -19.76
CA GLY A 860 -11.22 0.29 -20.27
C GLY A 860 -12.35 1.02 -21.00
N ILE A 861 -12.15 2.31 -21.26
CA ILE A 861 -13.15 3.19 -21.88
C ILE A 861 -13.10 3.09 -23.40
N SER A 862 -14.21 2.75 -24.04
CA SER A 862 -14.32 2.75 -25.50
C SER A 862 -14.48 4.15 -26.10
N ALA A 863 -14.03 4.32 -27.35
CA ALA A 863 -14.36 5.51 -28.12
C ALA A 863 -15.88 5.63 -28.38
N SER A 864 -16.39 6.85 -28.36
CA SER A 864 -17.84 7.12 -28.37
C SER A 864 -18.62 6.70 -29.61
N GLY A 865 -17.96 6.35 -30.71
CA GLY A 865 -18.60 5.86 -31.93
C GLY A 865 -18.29 4.39 -32.21
N MET A 866 -17.95 3.62 -31.18
CA MET A 866 -17.53 2.22 -31.29
C MET A 866 -18.24 1.34 -30.25
N HIS A 867 -18.59 0.11 -30.61
CA HIS A 867 -19.24 -0.85 -29.72
C HIS A 867 -18.85 -2.30 -30.07
N GLU A 868 -18.48 -3.10 -29.08
CA GLU A 868 -17.99 -4.45 -29.25
C GLU A 868 -19.12 -5.49 -29.37
N TRP A 869 -18.79 -6.63 -29.97
CA TRP A 869 -19.58 -7.84 -29.84
C TRP A 869 -18.67 -9.06 -29.67
N ASP A 870 -19.09 -9.97 -28.77
CA ASP A 870 -18.37 -11.16 -28.34
C ASP A 870 -18.59 -12.40 -29.23
N LEU A 871 -19.31 -12.24 -30.35
CA LEU A 871 -19.73 -13.32 -31.25
C LEU A 871 -20.60 -14.38 -30.56
N LEU A 872 -21.25 -14.04 -29.44
CA LEU A 872 -22.23 -14.89 -28.78
C LEU A 872 -23.65 -14.43 -29.13
N SER A 873 -24.55 -15.41 -29.25
CA SER A 873 -25.98 -15.13 -29.37
C SER A 873 -26.55 -14.58 -28.06
N LYS A 874 -27.80 -14.09 -28.09
CA LYS A 874 -28.56 -13.70 -26.90
C LYS A 874 -28.61 -14.76 -25.80
N ASN A 875 -28.47 -16.05 -26.16
CA ASN A 875 -28.46 -17.18 -25.23
C ASN A 875 -27.04 -17.58 -24.79
N ARG A 876 -26.03 -16.73 -25.00
CA ARG A 876 -24.61 -16.99 -24.72
C ARG A 876 -24.03 -18.23 -25.45
N GLN A 877 -24.56 -18.53 -26.63
CA GLN A 877 -24.06 -19.62 -27.48
C GLN A 877 -23.16 -19.09 -28.58
N ILE A 878 -22.10 -19.82 -28.90
CA ILE A 878 -21.17 -19.51 -29.98
C ILE A 878 -21.92 -19.59 -31.32
N ILE A 879 -21.86 -18.53 -32.12
CA ILE A 879 -22.52 -18.47 -33.43
C ILE A 879 -21.81 -19.33 -34.49
N ALA A 880 -22.52 -19.66 -35.57
CA ALA A 880 -21.99 -20.42 -36.70
C ALA A 880 -21.14 -19.53 -37.64
N PRO A 881 -20.19 -20.09 -38.41
CA PRO A 881 -19.56 -19.35 -39.50
C PRO A 881 -20.60 -19.03 -40.59
N GLY A 882 -20.50 -17.87 -41.23
CA GLY A 882 -21.45 -17.44 -42.25
C GLY A 882 -21.47 -15.93 -42.51
N VAL A 883 -22.41 -15.51 -43.34
CA VAL A 883 -22.70 -14.09 -43.61
C VAL A 883 -23.79 -13.62 -42.66
N TYR A 884 -23.53 -12.51 -41.98
CA TYR A 884 -24.45 -11.85 -41.05
C TYR A 884 -24.85 -10.47 -41.57
N LEU A 885 -26.06 -10.04 -41.21
CA LEU A 885 -26.57 -8.70 -41.47
C LEU A 885 -26.61 -7.93 -40.16
N TYR A 886 -26.39 -6.62 -40.21
CA TYR A 886 -26.68 -5.75 -39.08
C TYR A 886 -27.59 -4.60 -39.51
N SER A 887 -28.42 -4.13 -38.59
CA SER A 887 -29.11 -2.85 -38.67
C SER A 887 -28.69 -1.96 -37.50
N VAL A 888 -28.45 -0.69 -37.78
CA VAL A 888 -28.19 0.34 -36.77
C VAL A 888 -29.31 1.36 -36.87
N GLU A 889 -30.02 1.56 -35.77
CA GLU A 889 -31.10 2.55 -35.62
C GLU A 889 -30.60 3.71 -34.75
N ASN A 890 -30.45 4.91 -35.32
CA ASN A 890 -30.08 6.11 -34.58
C ASN A 890 -31.28 6.57 -33.73
N LYS A 891 -31.09 6.79 -32.43
CA LYS A 891 -32.17 7.21 -31.52
C LYS A 891 -32.48 8.70 -31.62
N ALA A 892 -31.57 9.52 -32.14
CA ALA A 892 -31.81 10.95 -32.31
C ALA A 892 -32.82 11.24 -33.44
N ASP A 893 -32.74 10.52 -34.57
CA ASP A 893 -33.56 10.82 -35.76
C ASP A 893 -34.29 9.61 -36.36
N ASN A 894 -34.21 8.43 -35.73
CA ASN A 894 -34.81 7.17 -36.14
C ASN A 894 -34.36 6.69 -37.54
N LYS A 895 -33.25 7.20 -38.08
CA LYS A 895 -32.69 6.66 -39.34
C LYS A 895 -32.09 5.28 -39.12
N ILE A 896 -32.21 4.44 -40.14
CA ILE A 896 -31.71 3.06 -40.12
C ILE A 896 -30.65 2.87 -41.19
N LYS A 897 -29.48 2.38 -40.77
CA LYS A 897 -28.44 1.87 -41.66
C LYS A 897 -28.44 0.35 -41.60
N VAL A 898 -28.30 -0.29 -42.75
CA VAL A 898 -28.09 -1.74 -42.83
C VAL A 898 -26.74 -2.03 -43.48
N GLY A 899 -26.10 -3.12 -43.05
CA GLY A 899 -24.87 -3.62 -43.64
C GLY A 899 -24.70 -5.11 -43.42
N LYS A 900 -23.54 -5.64 -43.83
CA LYS A 900 -23.22 -7.06 -43.74
C LYS A 900 -21.75 -7.29 -43.38
N PHE A 901 -21.47 -8.41 -42.74
CA PHE A 901 -20.11 -8.87 -42.41
C PHE A 901 -20.03 -10.40 -42.47
N VAL A 902 -18.82 -10.92 -42.51
CA VAL A 902 -18.56 -12.35 -42.69
C VAL A 902 -17.73 -12.90 -41.54
N ILE A 903 -18.13 -14.07 -41.05
CA ILE A 903 -17.39 -14.85 -40.06
C ILE A 903 -16.94 -16.15 -40.71
N ILE A 904 -15.63 -16.38 -40.73
CA ILE A 904 -14.96 -17.60 -41.15
C ILE A 904 -14.34 -18.20 -39.88
N LYS A 905 -14.56 -19.49 -39.63
CA LYS A 905 -13.94 -20.19 -38.48
C LYS A 905 -12.76 -21.00 -38.93
#